data_AF-A0A2I8EV25-F1
#
_entry.id   AF-A0A2I8EV25-F1
#
_cell.length_a   1.000
_cell.length_b   1.000
_cell.length_c   1.000
_cell.angle_alpha   90.00
_cell.angle_beta   90.00
_cell.angle_gamma   90.00
#
_symmetry.space_group_name_H-M   'P 1'
#
loop_
_entity.id
_entity.type
_entity.pdbx_description
1 polymer ?
#
loop_
_entity_poly.entity_id
_entity_poly.type
_entity_poly.pdbx_seq_one_letter_code
_entity_poly.pdbx_strand_id
1 'polypeptide(L)'
;MEAPHAYAPRIYFVHSPLVGRLDAWPAQFEHAAALGFDHVLIGGLFQPGQAGHAQIVSDHARLHPALASTESAHDVLQRLAETASQHGLTLLVDLVIDRAAADGNLFREHRDWFHPFEPEEARLDPRHARHEDNVAYANFNDEHAAAPLLDWWAQTLDALADADIGGFRFDSPHRVPAFAWRRLLGAVRASRHPSSRFLAATPGLVRSDVAALEGVGFDAVFSSSRWWDFRAPWMLDEHALLTRIASPVAFPEAPYGTRLAADLEHVHDSAIVERAYRRALLTAVSTGTGWMMPMGFEYGIAEPISHTLGDAAHYASLRGAARFDLSERVRHANAIARDTWSLQTNGELRSLSGPDTHAAILLRGDQRDLRDAGEAVMVAINPELGTPVRVDPARFLDGVPGDFTRFVPLGTDSRGAPQPLAAFTLAPGACRLFRAVAEKPIVLAPPIDKKSTKTSGHKSVLDAIAGSRVAIESVSPAVDHGRFPAKRIVGERVHITAAVFAEGHDKIAAAVIWRAADETAWHEAPMTPAQPAGNDIWEARIPLERIGRHEYTVIAWRDDFASLVDHIQKKLKADQSVELEVEEAKHLFALALAETETTDGSQPQQLEAIVKEFMKADTGERLAIVLAPTTAEAFAAARHRPGLSRDHVVYRIDAERAGARFGSWYEIFPRSMSDDEHRHGNFDDVTAKLPRIRDMGFDVLYFPPIHPIGIANRKGRNNTLTPGPDDVGSPYAIGGEAGGHDAVHPQLGTLDDFKRMLAAAHDHGLEIALDFAIQCSPDHPWLKQHPTWFAWRPDGTLRYAENPPKKYQDIVNPDFYAHDAKPDLWLSLRDVILFWIDAGVRIFRVDNPHTKPFPFWEWMINDVRVRHPDVIFLAEAFTRPRVMARLAKLGFSQSYTYFTWRESKRDFTEYLTQLTQTDLREFFRPNFFVNTPDINPRHLQSQGRPGFLIRAALATMLSGLWGVYSGFELCEAAALPNSEEYLDSEKYQIRAWDWNRPGNIVREITELNRIRRTNPALHSHLNLTFLPAHNESILFFEKATPARDNVIIVAINLDPYNEQGADIELSWSTFNGWGLHDQGAIDVIDQMTGERFQWHGRWQHVRLDPGTRPFAIWRIAPATGLPRDAVPDESDTHRAAPDTTFNEGAI
;
A
#
# COMPACT_ATOMS: atom_id res chain seq x y z
N MET A 1 0.15 -43.21 -6.24
CA MET A 1 0.51 -43.88 -7.49
C MET A 1 1.88 -43.39 -7.85
N GLU A 2 2.88 -44.26 -7.93
CA GLU A 2 4.20 -43.85 -8.44
C GLU A 2 4.01 -43.26 -9.83
N ALA A 3 4.50 -42.04 -10.06
CA ALA A 3 4.46 -41.43 -11.37
C ALA A 3 5.26 -42.34 -12.33
N PRO A 4 4.69 -42.75 -13.48
CA PRO A 4 5.40 -43.62 -14.40
C PRO A 4 6.72 -42.94 -14.82
N HIS A 5 7.84 -43.66 -14.72
CA HIS A 5 9.14 -43.17 -15.15
C HIS A 5 9.05 -42.62 -16.57
N ALA A 6 9.43 -41.35 -16.75
CA ALA A 6 9.54 -40.77 -18.09
C ALA A 6 10.76 -41.36 -18.81
N TYR A 7 10.71 -41.41 -20.14
CA TYR A 7 11.84 -41.87 -20.94
C TYR A 7 12.88 -40.74 -21.01
N ALA A 8 13.98 -40.90 -20.26
CA ALA A 8 15.00 -39.88 -20.04
C ALA A 8 16.36 -40.26 -20.68
N PRO A 9 16.46 -40.36 -22.02
CA PRO A 9 17.68 -40.82 -22.67
C PRO A 9 18.79 -39.75 -22.66
N ARG A 10 20.04 -40.19 -22.53
CA ARG A 10 21.25 -39.41 -22.74
C ARG A 10 21.89 -39.88 -24.04
N ILE A 11 21.65 -39.14 -25.11
CA ILE A 11 21.94 -39.53 -26.49
C ILE A 11 23.22 -38.87 -26.99
N TYR A 12 24.15 -39.66 -27.51
CA TYR A 12 25.28 -39.15 -28.29
C TYR A 12 24.98 -39.32 -29.79
N PHE A 13 24.89 -38.22 -30.54
CA PHE A 13 24.57 -38.26 -31.96
C PHE A 13 25.85 -38.37 -32.80
N VAL A 14 25.87 -39.34 -33.71
CA VAL A 14 27.02 -39.70 -34.54
C VAL A 14 26.59 -39.72 -36.01
N HIS A 15 27.35 -39.04 -36.87
CA HIS A 15 27.05 -38.98 -38.31
C HIS A 15 28.00 -39.88 -39.10
N SER A 16 27.45 -40.85 -39.85
CA SER A 16 28.24 -41.92 -40.50
C SER A 16 29.38 -41.40 -41.40
N PRO A 17 29.19 -40.38 -42.27
CA PRO A 17 30.26 -39.82 -43.09
C PRO A 17 31.46 -39.24 -42.31
N LEU A 18 31.26 -38.81 -41.06
CA LEU A 18 32.32 -38.24 -40.21
C LEU A 18 33.07 -39.31 -39.40
N VAL A 19 32.50 -40.51 -39.25
CA VAL A 19 33.17 -41.68 -38.65
C VAL A 19 33.89 -42.50 -39.72
N GLY A 20 33.23 -42.68 -40.87
CA GLY A 20 33.73 -43.46 -41.99
C GLY A 20 33.54 -44.97 -41.79
N ARG A 21 34.60 -45.73 -42.07
CA ARG A 21 34.60 -47.20 -42.20
C ARG A 21 34.16 -47.91 -40.90
N LEU A 22 33.56 -49.10 -41.03
CA LEU A 22 33.03 -49.89 -39.91
C LEU A 22 34.03 -50.18 -38.77
N ASP A 23 35.33 -50.31 -39.07
CA ASP A 23 36.38 -50.55 -38.08
C ASP A 23 36.62 -49.36 -37.13
N ALA A 24 36.16 -48.16 -37.48
CA ALA A 24 36.26 -46.97 -36.63
C ALA A 24 35.13 -46.84 -35.58
N TRP A 25 34.07 -47.64 -35.68
CA TRP A 25 32.86 -47.52 -34.87
C TRP A 25 33.00 -47.95 -33.40
N PRO A 26 33.69 -49.06 -33.05
CA PRO A 26 33.86 -49.46 -31.65
C PRO A 26 34.47 -48.34 -30.78
N ALA A 27 35.45 -47.60 -31.30
CA ALA A 27 36.06 -46.47 -30.59
C ALA A 27 35.08 -45.31 -30.32
N GLN A 28 34.07 -45.12 -31.18
CA GLN A 28 33.04 -44.11 -30.96
C GLN A 28 32.08 -44.52 -29.84
N PHE A 29 31.74 -45.81 -29.76
CA PHE A 29 30.92 -46.35 -28.68
C PHE A 29 31.64 -46.29 -27.33
N GLU A 30 32.93 -46.66 -27.29
CA GLU A 30 33.74 -46.51 -26.08
C GLU A 30 33.79 -45.05 -25.60
N HIS A 31 34.00 -44.10 -26.52
CA HIS A 31 34.02 -42.67 -26.21
C HIS A 31 32.67 -42.18 -25.66
N ALA A 32 31.55 -42.52 -26.30
CA ALA A 32 30.21 -42.15 -25.85
C ALA A 32 29.92 -42.70 -24.44
N ALA A 33 30.25 -43.96 -24.17
CA ALA A 33 30.10 -44.58 -22.86
C ALA A 33 31.01 -43.91 -21.80
N ALA A 34 32.25 -43.57 -22.15
CA ALA A 34 33.18 -42.87 -21.26
C ALA A 34 32.72 -41.45 -20.91
N LEU A 35 31.90 -40.82 -21.74
CA LEU A 35 31.23 -39.55 -21.46
C LEU A 35 29.95 -39.71 -20.62
N GLY A 36 29.49 -40.94 -20.39
CA GLY A 36 28.32 -41.25 -19.56
C GLY A 36 26.98 -41.19 -20.28
N PHE A 37 26.98 -41.27 -21.62
CA PHE A 37 25.77 -41.48 -22.42
C PHE A 37 25.28 -42.93 -22.31
N ASP A 38 23.98 -43.15 -22.54
CA ASP A 38 23.35 -44.48 -22.54
C ASP A 38 22.73 -44.83 -23.90
N HIS A 39 22.70 -43.89 -24.84
CA HIS A 39 22.24 -44.11 -26.21
C HIS A 39 23.22 -43.50 -27.22
N VAL A 40 23.31 -44.12 -28.40
CA VAL A 40 23.98 -43.53 -29.58
C VAL A 40 22.97 -43.46 -30.72
N LEU A 41 22.81 -42.28 -31.32
CA LEU A 41 21.92 -42.06 -32.47
C LEU A 41 22.76 -41.91 -33.75
N ILE A 42 22.52 -42.79 -34.72
CA ILE A 42 23.22 -42.79 -36.01
C ILE A 42 22.45 -41.96 -37.05
N GLY A 43 23.11 -40.94 -37.60
CA GLY A 43 22.64 -40.15 -38.73
C GLY A 43 23.27 -40.55 -40.06
N GLY A 44 22.49 -40.55 -41.14
CA GLY A 44 22.96 -40.87 -42.50
C GLY A 44 23.36 -42.34 -42.65
N LEU A 45 22.44 -43.24 -42.32
CA LEU A 45 22.70 -44.68 -42.27
C LEU A 45 22.64 -45.36 -43.64
N PHE A 46 21.65 -45.02 -44.46
CA PHE A 46 21.36 -45.70 -45.72
C PHE A 46 21.98 -44.98 -46.93
N GLN A 47 21.98 -45.67 -48.07
CA GLN A 47 22.52 -45.13 -49.32
C GLN A 47 21.68 -43.92 -49.81
N PRO A 48 22.27 -42.72 -49.97
CA PRO A 48 21.56 -41.55 -50.48
C PRO A 48 21.32 -41.64 -51.99
N GLY A 49 20.43 -40.81 -52.53
CA GLY A 49 20.26 -40.61 -53.98
C GLY A 49 21.45 -39.92 -54.66
N GLN A 50 21.38 -39.71 -55.97
CA GLN A 50 22.47 -39.09 -56.74
C GLN A 50 22.89 -37.69 -56.22
N ALA A 51 21.98 -36.95 -55.60
CA ALA A 51 22.26 -35.65 -54.98
C ALA A 51 23.10 -35.75 -53.69
N GLY A 52 23.34 -36.96 -53.16
CA GLY A 52 24.19 -37.20 -51.99
C GLY A 52 23.59 -36.80 -50.65
N HIS A 53 22.32 -36.39 -50.60
CA HIS A 53 21.66 -35.97 -49.36
C HIS A 53 21.28 -37.17 -48.47
N ALA A 54 21.89 -37.27 -47.28
CA ALA A 54 21.81 -38.42 -46.37
C ALA A 54 20.40 -38.77 -45.88
N GLN A 55 19.47 -37.82 -45.93
CA GLN A 55 18.05 -38.00 -45.57
C GLN A 55 17.16 -38.39 -46.77
N ILE A 56 17.67 -38.30 -48.00
CA ILE A 56 16.95 -38.64 -49.23
C ILE A 56 17.49 -40.00 -49.72
N VAL A 57 16.94 -41.07 -49.14
CA VAL A 57 17.45 -42.44 -49.32
C VAL A 57 17.00 -43.01 -50.66
N SER A 58 17.96 -43.56 -51.42
CA SER A 58 17.68 -44.26 -52.69
C SER A 58 17.49 -45.76 -52.51
N ASP A 59 18.15 -46.36 -51.52
CA ASP A 59 18.05 -47.79 -51.21
C ASP A 59 18.15 -48.03 -49.70
N HIS A 60 17.05 -48.45 -49.09
CA HIS A 60 16.96 -48.74 -47.64
C HIS A 60 17.55 -50.10 -47.27
N ALA A 61 17.89 -50.95 -48.25
CA ALA A 61 18.56 -52.23 -48.01
C ALA A 61 20.09 -52.11 -48.07
N ARG A 62 20.62 -50.95 -48.48
CA ARG A 62 22.06 -50.68 -48.59
C ARG A 62 22.50 -49.58 -47.63
N LEU A 63 23.63 -49.82 -46.98
CA LEU A 63 24.25 -48.86 -46.07
C LEU A 63 24.96 -47.73 -46.82
N HIS A 64 25.16 -46.62 -46.12
CA HIS A 64 25.84 -45.45 -46.64
C HIS A 64 27.26 -45.81 -47.14
N PRO A 65 27.68 -45.36 -48.34
CA PRO A 65 28.99 -45.74 -48.91
C PRO A 65 30.20 -45.45 -48.01
N ALA A 66 30.11 -44.43 -47.14
CA ALA A 66 31.15 -44.08 -46.17
C ALA A 66 31.49 -45.22 -45.20
N LEU A 67 30.55 -46.13 -44.91
CA LEU A 67 30.78 -47.30 -44.06
C LEU A 67 31.67 -48.35 -44.75
N ALA A 68 31.83 -48.25 -46.07
CA ALA A 68 32.69 -49.09 -46.90
C ALA A 68 32.45 -50.61 -46.73
N SER A 69 31.17 -51.00 -46.62
CA SER A 69 30.74 -52.40 -46.52
C SER A 69 29.90 -52.81 -47.73
N THR A 70 30.05 -54.07 -48.15
CA THR A 70 29.23 -54.73 -49.17
C THR A 70 28.33 -55.81 -48.57
N GLU A 71 28.34 -55.97 -47.24
CA GLU A 71 27.51 -56.91 -46.48
C GLU A 71 26.04 -56.44 -46.42
N SER A 72 25.12 -57.29 -45.98
CA SER A 72 23.72 -56.91 -45.82
C SER A 72 23.59 -55.81 -44.75
N ALA A 73 22.66 -54.86 -44.94
CA ALA A 73 22.44 -53.80 -43.96
C ALA A 73 22.03 -54.36 -42.58
N HIS A 74 21.24 -55.45 -42.56
CA HIS A 74 20.81 -56.11 -41.33
C HIS A 74 21.99 -56.66 -40.52
N ASP A 75 22.89 -57.45 -41.13
CA ASP A 75 24.01 -58.08 -40.41
C ASP A 75 25.00 -57.06 -39.84
N VAL A 76 25.22 -55.96 -40.57
CA VAL A 76 26.10 -54.88 -40.12
C VAL A 76 25.45 -54.09 -38.98
N LEU A 77 24.15 -53.80 -39.08
CA LEU A 77 23.41 -53.11 -38.01
C LEU A 77 23.35 -53.94 -36.73
N GLN A 78 23.10 -55.24 -36.84
CA GLN A 78 23.14 -56.15 -35.70
C GLN A 78 24.50 -56.13 -35.01
N ARG A 79 25.59 -56.21 -35.79
CA ARG A 79 26.97 -56.12 -35.26
C ARG A 79 27.25 -54.78 -34.57
N LEU A 80 26.78 -53.68 -35.13
CA LEU A 80 26.92 -52.35 -34.52
C LEU A 80 26.11 -52.25 -33.21
N ALA A 81 24.88 -52.77 -33.19
CA ALA A 81 24.03 -52.80 -32.01
C ALA A 81 24.62 -53.67 -30.89
N GLU A 82 25.11 -54.87 -31.21
CA GLU A 82 25.83 -55.75 -30.28
C GLU A 82 27.07 -55.06 -29.70
N THR A 83 27.87 -54.39 -30.54
CA THR A 83 29.06 -53.66 -30.10
C THR A 83 28.69 -52.50 -29.18
N ALA A 84 27.64 -51.73 -29.50
CA ALA A 84 27.15 -50.66 -28.64
C ALA A 84 26.68 -51.21 -27.27
N SER A 85 25.95 -52.33 -27.28
CA SER A 85 25.44 -53.00 -26.07
C SER A 85 26.56 -53.48 -25.14
N GLN A 86 27.69 -53.95 -25.69
CA GLN A 86 28.88 -54.32 -24.89
C GLN A 86 29.45 -53.14 -24.09
N HIS A 87 29.21 -51.90 -24.53
CA HIS A 87 29.56 -50.67 -23.82
C HIS A 87 28.41 -50.08 -22.99
N GLY A 88 27.28 -50.80 -22.86
CA GLY A 88 26.09 -50.35 -22.13
C GLY A 88 25.28 -49.29 -22.87
N LEU A 89 25.44 -49.19 -24.20
CA LEU A 89 24.75 -48.21 -25.04
C LEU A 89 23.63 -48.87 -25.84
N THR A 90 22.50 -48.17 -25.95
CA THR A 90 21.42 -48.55 -26.86
C THR A 90 21.57 -47.82 -28.19
N LEU A 91 21.54 -48.57 -29.30
CA LEU A 91 21.68 -47.98 -30.63
C LEU A 91 20.34 -47.49 -31.17
N LEU A 92 20.31 -46.25 -31.63
CA LEU A 92 19.16 -45.59 -32.26
C LEU A 92 19.52 -45.20 -33.69
N VAL A 93 18.52 -45.18 -34.57
CA VAL A 93 18.70 -44.80 -35.98
C VAL A 93 17.84 -43.61 -36.35
N ASP A 94 18.40 -42.69 -37.14
CA ASP A 94 17.71 -41.53 -37.69
C ASP A 94 17.06 -41.86 -39.06
N LEU A 95 15.75 -41.64 -39.19
CA LEU A 95 14.93 -42.05 -40.33
C LEU A 95 14.04 -40.91 -40.85
N VAL A 96 13.67 -41.00 -42.14
CA VAL A 96 12.72 -40.11 -42.81
C VAL A 96 11.67 -40.96 -43.49
N ILE A 97 10.38 -40.69 -43.23
CA ILE A 97 9.26 -41.52 -43.71
C ILE A 97 8.42 -40.82 -44.78
N ASP A 98 8.36 -39.49 -44.79
CA ASP A 98 7.52 -38.72 -45.71
C ASP A 98 8.10 -38.60 -47.12
N ARG A 99 9.35 -39.02 -47.34
CA ARG A 99 10.05 -38.84 -48.62
C ARG A 99 11.15 -39.88 -48.87
N ALA A 100 11.43 -40.12 -50.13
CA ALA A 100 12.54 -40.93 -50.63
C ALA A 100 13.17 -40.29 -51.88
N ALA A 101 14.31 -40.81 -52.34
CA ALA A 101 14.94 -40.32 -53.56
C ALA A 101 14.09 -40.67 -54.80
N ALA A 102 13.85 -39.70 -55.68
CA ALA A 102 13.07 -39.90 -56.92
C ALA A 102 13.78 -40.80 -57.95
N ASP A 103 15.10 -40.97 -57.82
CA ASP A 103 15.93 -41.95 -58.55
C ASP A 103 16.09 -43.28 -57.80
N GLY A 104 15.49 -43.41 -56.62
CA GLY A 104 15.63 -44.57 -55.73
C GLY A 104 14.78 -45.78 -56.11
N ASN A 105 15.07 -46.93 -55.50
CA ASN A 105 14.37 -48.19 -55.74
C ASN A 105 12.90 -48.10 -55.33
N LEU A 106 12.63 -47.58 -54.12
CA LEU A 106 11.29 -47.47 -53.55
C LEU A 106 10.34 -46.67 -54.45
N PHE A 107 10.80 -45.53 -54.98
CA PHE A 107 10.00 -44.74 -55.93
C PHE A 107 9.85 -45.43 -57.29
N ARG A 108 10.91 -46.06 -57.83
CA ARG A 108 10.85 -46.74 -59.14
C ARG A 108 9.88 -47.92 -59.15
N GLU A 109 9.84 -48.68 -58.06
CA GLU A 109 9.01 -49.88 -57.90
C GLU A 109 7.56 -49.53 -57.57
N HIS A 110 7.33 -48.44 -56.84
CA HIS A 110 6.01 -48.07 -56.31
C HIS A 110 5.68 -46.59 -56.53
N ARG A 111 5.67 -46.14 -57.78
CA ARG A 111 5.41 -44.73 -58.15
C ARG A 111 4.06 -44.21 -57.67
N ASP A 112 3.07 -45.09 -57.60
CA ASP A 112 1.71 -44.83 -57.16
C ASP A 112 1.59 -44.50 -55.66
N TRP A 113 2.61 -44.81 -54.84
CA TRP A 113 2.63 -44.48 -53.42
C TRP A 113 3.00 -43.01 -53.12
N PHE A 114 3.49 -42.29 -54.12
CA PHE A 114 4.03 -40.93 -53.99
C PHE A 114 3.17 -39.92 -54.75
N HIS A 115 3.24 -38.65 -54.36
CA HIS A 115 2.59 -37.58 -55.11
C HIS A 115 3.17 -37.50 -56.53
N PRO A 116 2.33 -37.28 -57.56
CA PRO A 116 2.82 -37.08 -58.92
C PRO A 116 3.74 -35.85 -58.95
N PHE A 117 4.93 -35.99 -59.54
CA PHE A 117 5.84 -34.85 -59.71
C PHE A 117 5.16 -33.73 -60.48
N GLU A 118 5.38 -32.49 -60.04
CA GLU A 118 4.98 -31.34 -60.83
C GLU A 118 5.63 -31.39 -62.23
N PRO A 119 4.91 -30.99 -63.29
CA PRO A 119 5.49 -30.84 -64.62
C PRO A 119 6.73 -29.94 -64.59
N GLU A 120 7.70 -30.21 -65.45
CA GLU A 120 8.97 -29.46 -65.54
C GLU A 120 8.76 -27.93 -65.70
N GLU A 121 7.61 -27.52 -66.25
CA GLU A 121 7.20 -26.14 -66.46
C GLU A 121 6.78 -25.40 -65.16
N ALA A 122 6.27 -26.10 -64.14
CA ALA A 122 5.92 -25.52 -62.84
C ALA A 122 7.16 -25.25 -61.97
N ARG A 123 8.25 -26.02 -62.19
CA ARG A 123 9.56 -25.87 -61.52
C ARG A 123 10.32 -24.60 -61.91
N LEU A 124 9.90 -23.91 -62.97
CA LEU A 124 10.53 -22.69 -63.50
C LEU A 124 9.91 -21.40 -62.95
N ASP A 125 8.83 -21.46 -62.15
CA ASP A 125 8.22 -20.28 -61.55
C ASP A 125 9.07 -19.77 -60.37
N PRO A 126 9.70 -18.58 -60.47
CA PRO A 126 10.57 -18.04 -59.42
C PRO A 126 9.83 -17.68 -58.12
N ARG A 127 8.50 -17.80 -58.07
CA ARG A 127 7.67 -17.62 -56.87
C ARG A 127 7.48 -18.92 -56.07
N HIS A 128 7.76 -20.08 -56.67
CA HIS A 128 7.78 -21.35 -55.95
C HIS A 128 9.17 -21.57 -55.37
N ALA A 129 9.26 -21.87 -54.07
CA ALA A 129 10.52 -22.25 -53.44
C ALA A 129 11.04 -23.51 -54.15
N ARG A 130 12.31 -23.50 -54.58
CA ARG A 130 12.95 -24.67 -55.20
C ARG A 130 12.86 -25.86 -54.24
N HIS A 131 11.88 -26.73 -54.44
CA HIS A 131 11.82 -28.03 -53.78
C HIS A 131 13.09 -28.79 -54.15
N GLU A 132 13.77 -29.34 -53.14
CA GLU A 132 15.01 -30.10 -53.23
C GLU A 132 15.03 -30.99 -54.49
N ASP A 133 16.05 -30.81 -55.33
CA ASP A 133 16.19 -31.53 -56.58
C ASP A 133 16.08 -33.05 -56.32
N ASN A 134 15.19 -33.74 -57.06
CA ASN A 134 15.07 -35.21 -57.08
C ASN A 134 14.49 -35.90 -55.81
N VAL A 135 13.47 -35.32 -55.18
CA VAL A 135 12.75 -35.89 -54.01
C VAL A 135 11.33 -36.36 -54.35
N ALA A 136 10.95 -37.59 -53.97
CA ALA A 136 9.59 -38.13 -54.07
C ALA A 136 8.89 -38.11 -52.70
N TYR A 137 7.76 -37.39 -52.58
CA TYR A 137 6.99 -37.26 -51.34
C TYR A 137 5.84 -38.27 -51.25
N ALA A 138 5.72 -38.95 -50.11
CA ALA A 138 4.69 -39.95 -49.85
C ALA A 138 3.28 -39.35 -49.89
N ASN A 139 2.33 -40.03 -50.53
CA ASN A 139 0.94 -39.59 -50.61
C ASN A 139 0.07 -40.25 -49.53
N PHE A 140 0.09 -39.71 -48.31
CA PHE A 140 -0.73 -40.23 -47.21
C PHE A 140 -2.23 -39.87 -47.30
N ASN A 141 -2.61 -39.01 -48.25
CA ASN A 141 -4.00 -38.56 -48.43
C ASN A 141 -4.82 -39.49 -49.33
N ASP A 142 -4.16 -40.42 -50.03
CA ASP A 142 -4.81 -41.48 -50.82
C ASP A 142 -4.66 -42.82 -50.10
N GLU A 143 -5.77 -43.43 -49.70
CA GLU A 143 -5.77 -44.71 -48.97
C GLU A 143 -5.10 -45.85 -49.76
N HIS A 144 -5.21 -45.83 -51.09
CA HIS A 144 -4.61 -46.85 -51.97
C HIS A 144 -3.09 -46.73 -52.05
N ALA A 145 -2.56 -45.52 -51.88
CA ALA A 145 -1.12 -45.24 -51.78
C ALA A 145 -0.61 -45.46 -50.34
N ALA A 146 -1.35 -44.96 -49.34
CA ALA A 146 -0.92 -44.92 -47.96
C ALA A 146 -0.88 -46.31 -47.30
N ALA A 147 -1.89 -47.16 -47.51
CA ALA A 147 -1.95 -48.47 -46.86
C ALA A 147 -0.74 -49.38 -47.17
N PRO A 148 -0.38 -49.64 -48.44
CA PRO A 148 0.77 -50.49 -48.76
C PRO A 148 2.12 -49.86 -48.39
N LEU A 149 2.25 -48.53 -48.50
CA LEU A 149 3.44 -47.81 -48.03
C LEU A 149 3.65 -47.96 -46.52
N LEU A 150 2.57 -47.88 -45.72
CA LEU A 150 2.64 -48.06 -44.28
C LEU A 150 2.97 -49.51 -43.89
N ASP A 151 2.49 -50.50 -44.63
CA ASP A 151 2.87 -51.90 -44.42
C ASP A 151 4.35 -52.15 -44.75
N TRP A 152 4.85 -51.55 -45.83
CA TRP A 152 6.27 -51.59 -46.19
C TRP A 152 7.16 -50.94 -45.11
N TRP A 153 6.76 -49.78 -44.60
CA TRP A 153 7.47 -49.11 -43.51
C TRP A 153 7.39 -49.91 -42.21
N ALA A 154 6.24 -50.52 -41.88
CA ALA A 154 6.12 -51.37 -40.70
C ALA A 154 7.08 -52.57 -40.77
N GLN A 155 7.18 -53.23 -41.94
CA GLN A 155 8.13 -54.33 -42.16
C GLN A 155 9.59 -53.87 -42.09
N THR A 156 9.90 -52.71 -42.68
CA THR A 156 11.25 -52.13 -42.62
C THR A 156 11.65 -51.80 -41.17
N LEU A 157 10.76 -51.20 -40.39
CA LEU A 157 11.01 -50.90 -38.98
C LEU A 157 11.14 -52.17 -38.13
N ASP A 158 10.33 -53.20 -38.39
CA ASP A 158 10.41 -54.49 -37.71
C ASP A 158 11.74 -55.21 -38.01
N ALA A 159 12.19 -55.19 -39.28
CA ALA A 159 13.47 -55.76 -39.69
C ALA A 159 14.69 -55.03 -39.11
N LEU A 160 14.58 -53.71 -38.88
CA LEU A 160 15.60 -52.94 -38.17
C LEU A 160 15.58 -53.24 -36.67
N ALA A 161 14.41 -53.40 -36.06
CA ALA A 161 14.29 -53.82 -34.67
C ALA A 161 14.82 -55.24 -34.45
N ASP A 162 14.61 -56.17 -35.40
CA ASP A 162 15.22 -57.51 -35.40
C ASP A 162 16.76 -57.48 -35.43
N ALA A 163 17.38 -56.39 -35.90
CA ALA A 163 18.82 -56.16 -35.84
C ALA A 163 19.28 -55.53 -34.49
N ASP A 164 18.50 -55.71 -33.42
CA ASP A 164 18.74 -55.15 -32.08
C ASP A 164 18.82 -53.62 -32.01
N ILE A 165 18.21 -52.91 -32.97
CA ILE A 165 18.08 -51.45 -32.90
C ILE A 165 17.01 -51.08 -31.86
N GLY A 166 17.44 -50.39 -30.80
CA GLY A 166 16.60 -50.06 -29.65
C GLY A 166 15.56 -48.96 -29.90
N GLY A 167 15.65 -48.25 -31.02
CA GLY A 167 14.66 -47.24 -31.37
C GLY A 167 15.02 -46.35 -32.56
N PHE A 168 14.09 -45.46 -32.89
CA PHE A 168 14.09 -44.67 -34.12
C PHE A 168 13.79 -43.21 -33.86
N ARG A 169 14.61 -42.30 -34.38
CA ARG A 169 14.29 -40.87 -34.50
C ARG A 169 13.70 -40.63 -35.88
N PHE A 170 12.55 -39.97 -35.94
CA PHE A 170 11.92 -39.58 -37.20
C PHE A 170 12.05 -38.08 -37.43
N ASP A 171 12.58 -37.72 -38.59
CA ASP A 171 12.58 -36.36 -39.07
C ASP A 171 11.21 -35.97 -39.66
N SER A 172 10.87 -34.67 -39.64
CA SER A 172 9.66 -34.12 -40.27
C SER A 172 8.32 -34.80 -39.87
N PRO A 173 8.06 -35.08 -38.57
CA PRO A 173 6.90 -35.87 -38.13
C PRO A 173 5.54 -35.25 -38.49
N HIS A 174 5.47 -33.93 -38.64
CA HIS A 174 4.28 -33.17 -39.04
C HIS A 174 3.79 -33.48 -40.46
N ARG A 175 4.64 -34.01 -41.34
CA ARG A 175 4.29 -34.36 -42.73
C ARG A 175 3.59 -35.71 -42.85
N VAL A 176 3.57 -36.50 -41.78
CA VAL A 176 2.92 -37.81 -41.72
C VAL A 176 1.68 -37.70 -40.83
N PRO A 177 0.49 -38.08 -41.31
CA PRO A 177 -0.74 -37.97 -40.52
C PRO A 177 -0.71 -38.79 -39.22
N ALA A 178 -1.40 -38.32 -38.18
CA ALA A 178 -1.42 -38.97 -36.86
C ALA A 178 -1.92 -40.43 -36.88
N PHE A 179 -2.81 -40.80 -37.82
CA PHE A 179 -3.27 -42.19 -37.96
C PHE A 179 -2.17 -43.11 -38.51
N ALA A 180 -1.34 -42.61 -39.42
CA ALA A 180 -0.24 -43.35 -40.03
C ALA A 180 0.82 -43.65 -38.98
N TRP A 181 1.18 -42.66 -38.16
CA TRP A 181 2.06 -42.88 -37.01
C TRP A 181 1.51 -43.93 -36.04
N ARG A 182 0.25 -43.82 -35.60
CA ARG A 182 -0.36 -44.80 -34.69
C ARG A 182 -0.30 -46.23 -35.23
N ARG A 183 -0.49 -46.40 -36.55
CA ARG A 183 -0.36 -47.71 -37.21
C ARG A 183 1.08 -48.22 -37.19
N LEU A 184 2.06 -47.40 -37.58
CA LEU A 184 3.48 -47.79 -37.64
C LEU A 184 4.02 -48.12 -36.24
N LEU A 185 3.81 -47.23 -35.28
CA LEU A 185 4.29 -47.41 -33.90
C LEU A 185 3.59 -48.61 -33.24
N GLY A 186 2.30 -48.78 -33.50
CA GLY A 186 1.51 -49.92 -33.02
C GLY A 186 1.99 -51.24 -33.61
N ALA A 187 2.34 -51.29 -34.89
CA ALA A 187 2.81 -52.50 -35.56
C ALA A 187 4.12 -53.03 -34.95
N VAL A 188 5.10 -52.16 -34.74
CA VAL A 188 6.39 -52.54 -34.14
C VAL A 188 6.23 -52.90 -32.66
N ARG A 189 5.38 -52.20 -31.90
CA ARG A 189 5.14 -52.54 -30.48
C ARG A 189 4.34 -53.83 -30.29
N ALA A 190 3.48 -54.18 -31.24
CA ALA A 190 2.70 -55.42 -31.23
C ALA A 190 3.50 -56.62 -31.77
N SER A 191 4.67 -56.38 -32.39
CA SER A 191 5.58 -57.44 -32.83
C SER A 191 6.44 -57.95 -31.66
N ARG A 192 7.61 -58.54 -31.97
CA ARG A 192 8.52 -59.11 -30.95
C ARG A 192 9.30 -58.06 -30.17
N HIS A 193 9.13 -56.77 -30.47
CA HIS A 193 9.98 -55.68 -29.97
C HIS A 193 9.21 -54.59 -29.20
N PRO A 194 8.49 -54.94 -28.11
CA PRO A 194 7.68 -53.97 -27.36
C PRO A 194 8.51 -52.88 -26.65
N SER A 195 9.82 -53.07 -26.51
CA SER A 195 10.74 -52.13 -25.88
C SER A 195 11.28 -51.05 -26.81
N SER A 196 11.02 -51.13 -28.12
CA SER A 196 11.50 -50.14 -29.10
C SER A 196 10.96 -48.74 -28.79
N ARG A 197 11.84 -47.75 -28.88
CA ARG A 197 11.55 -46.34 -28.57
C ARG A 197 11.41 -45.51 -29.83
N PHE A 198 10.44 -44.60 -29.83
CA PHE A 198 10.17 -43.75 -30.98
C PHE A 198 10.30 -42.28 -30.61
N LEU A 199 11.16 -41.57 -31.32
CA LEU A 199 11.49 -40.18 -31.06
C LEU A 199 11.08 -39.32 -32.26
N ALA A 200 10.43 -38.18 -32.00
CA ALA A 200 10.00 -37.28 -33.06
C ALA A 200 10.81 -35.97 -33.06
N ALA A 201 11.38 -35.60 -34.21
CA ALA A 201 12.08 -34.35 -34.39
C ALA A 201 11.09 -33.18 -34.51
N THR A 202 10.86 -32.47 -33.41
CA THR A 202 9.94 -31.34 -33.31
C THR A 202 10.53 -29.91 -33.41
N PRO A 203 11.87 -29.67 -33.39
CA PRO A 203 12.39 -28.33 -33.58
C PRO A 203 12.00 -27.69 -34.91
N GLY A 204 11.68 -26.39 -34.86
CA GLY A 204 11.32 -25.60 -36.05
C GLY A 204 9.90 -25.82 -36.57
N LEU A 205 9.12 -26.71 -35.95
CA LEU A 205 7.72 -26.92 -36.31
C LEU A 205 6.82 -25.83 -35.73
N VAL A 206 5.73 -25.51 -36.43
CA VAL A 206 4.70 -24.61 -35.91
C VAL A 206 3.90 -25.30 -34.78
N ARG A 207 3.40 -24.51 -33.81
CA ARG A 207 2.76 -25.05 -32.60
C ARG A 207 1.57 -25.98 -32.87
N SER A 208 0.80 -25.73 -33.94
CA SER A 208 -0.33 -26.57 -34.34
C SER A 208 0.11 -27.99 -34.72
N ASP A 209 1.24 -28.09 -35.41
CA ASP A 209 1.76 -29.36 -35.93
C ASP A 209 2.36 -30.19 -34.80
N VAL A 210 3.03 -29.54 -33.85
CA VAL A 210 3.50 -30.18 -32.63
C VAL A 210 2.32 -30.72 -31.82
N ALA A 211 1.27 -29.91 -31.62
CA ALA A 211 0.07 -30.34 -30.90
C ALA A 211 -0.65 -31.52 -31.56
N ALA A 212 -0.60 -31.65 -32.88
CA ALA A 212 -1.20 -32.77 -33.62
C ALA A 212 -0.51 -34.12 -33.33
N LEU A 213 0.67 -34.13 -32.70
CA LEU A 213 1.37 -35.36 -32.29
C LEU A 213 0.90 -35.89 -30.93
N GLU A 214 0.07 -35.15 -30.19
CA GLU A 214 -0.46 -35.56 -28.90
C GLU A 214 -1.30 -36.86 -29.04
N GLY A 215 -1.00 -37.86 -28.19
CA GLY A 215 -1.68 -39.16 -28.24
C GLY A 215 -1.26 -40.09 -29.39
N VAL A 216 -0.27 -39.71 -30.21
CA VAL A 216 0.26 -40.58 -31.29
C VAL A 216 1.05 -41.78 -30.75
N GLY A 217 1.75 -41.60 -29.64
CA GLY A 217 2.48 -42.66 -28.95
C GLY A 217 4.01 -42.61 -29.04
N PHE A 218 4.61 -41.47 -29.39
CA PHE A 218 6.06 -41.25 -29.28
C PHE A 218 6.55 -41.33 -27.81
N ASP A 219 7.77 -41.81 -27.59
CA ASP A 219 8.41 -41.92 -26.27
C ASP A 219 9.20 -40.64 -25.90
N ALA A 220 9.72 -39.93 -26.92
CA ALA A 220 10.41 -38.65 -26.75
C ALA A 220 10.18 -37.69 -27.92
N VAL A 221 10.29 -36.39 -27.63
CA VAL A 221 10.18 -35.29 -28.60
C VAL A 221 11.29 -34.28 -28.36
N PHE A 222 11.76 -33.57 -29.37
CA PHE A 222 12.95 -32.72 -29.25
C PHE A 222 12.61 -31.24 -29.03
N SER A 223 13.15 -30.62 -27.97
CA SER A 223 12.91 -29.20 -27.67
C SER A 223 13.77 -28.26 -28.51
N SER A 224 13.34 -27.02 -28.68
CA SER A 224 14.12 -25.98 -29.37
C SER A 224 15.10 -25.25 -28.43
N SER A 225 15.53 -25.89 -27.32
CA SER A 225 16.39 -25.30 -26.28
C SER A 225 17.67 -24.64 -26.81
N ARG A 226 18.22 -25.15 -27.92
CA ARG A 226 19.41 -24.62 -28.60
C ARG A 226 19.29 -23.13 -28.96
N TRP A 227 18.09 -22.71 -29.37
CA TRP A 227 17.86 -21.34 -29.87
C TRP A 227 17.27 -20.42 -28.80
N TRP A 228 17.14 -20.90 -27.56
CA TRP A 228 16.67 -20.08 -26.46
C TRP A 228 17.74 -19.09 -25.99
N ASP A 229 17.36 -17.82 -25.91
CA ASP A 229 18.20 -16.70 -25.49
C ASP A 229 18.26 -16.51 -23.96
N PHE A 230 17.72 -17.47 -23.20
CA PHE A 230 17.58 -17.44 -21.75
C PHE A 230 16.62 -16.36 -21.22
N ARG A 231 15.88 -15.67 -22.08
CA ARG A 231 14.98 -14.56 -21.72
C ARG A 231 13.57 -14.78 -22.23
N ALA A 232 13.44 -15.23 -23.46
CA ALA A 232 12.16 -15.33 -24.14
C ALA A 232 11.26 -16.41 -23.52
N PRO A 233 9.95 -16.14 -23.34
CA PRO A 233 9.04 -17.04 -22.64
C PRO A 233 8.66 -18.28 -23.48
N TRP A 234 8.85 -18.25 -24.80
CA TRP A 234 8.36 -19.29 -25.71
C TRP A 234 8.91 -20.69 -25.41
N MET A 235 10.08 -20.80 -24.78
CA MET A 235 10.69 -22.09 -24.44
C MET A 235 9.87 -22.83 -23.38
N LEU A 236 9.27 -22.11 -22.43
CA LEU A 236 8.44 -22.69 -21.38
C LEU A 236 7.11 -23.17 -21.95
N ASP A 237 6.50 -22.38 -22.85
CA ASP A 237 5.30 -22.78 -23.59
C ASP A 237 5.56 -24.05 -24.42
N GLU A 238 6.72 -24.10 -25.10
CA GLU A 238 7.12 -25.26 -25.88
C GLU A 238 7.33 -26.48 -24.98
N HIS A 239 8.02 -26.32 -23.85
CA HIS A 239 8.20 -27.42 -22.89
C HIS A 239 6.86 -27.96 -22.37
N ALA A 240 5.92 -27.07 -22.02
CA ALA A 240 4.57 -27.45 -21.60
C ALA A 240 3.79 -28.17 -22.70
N LEU A 241 3.95 -27.78 -23.97
CA LEU A 241 3.35 -28.45 -25.11
C LEU A 241 3.98 -29.84 -25.36
N LEU A 242 5.31 -29.93 -25.30
CA LEU A 242 6.05 -31.17 -25.57
C LEU A 242 5.77 -32.24 -24.53
N THR A 243 5.70 -31.88 -23.24
CA THR A 243 5.40 -32.81 -22.13
C THR A 243 4.01 -33.45 -22.21
N ARG A 244 3.07 -32.88 -22.98
CA ARG A 244 1.77 -33.52 -23.29
C ARG A 244 1.90 -34.65 -24.31
N ILE A 245 2.91 -34.56 -25.18
CA ILE A 245 3.16 -35.52 -26.25
C ILE A 245 4.02 -36.67 -25.73
N ALA A 246 5.23 -36.35 -25.26
CA ALA A 246 6.22 -37.31 -24.82
C ALA A 246 7.34 -36.61 -24.01
N SER A 247 8.39 -37.35 -23.66
CA SER A 247 9.50 -36.80 -22.86
C SER A 247 10.34 -35.81 -23.68
N PRO A 248 10.48 -34.53 -23.29
CA PRO A 248 11.28 -33.56 -24.03
C PRO A 248 12.78 -33.89 -23.96
N VAL A 249 13.44 -33.98 -25.11
CA VAL A 249 14.88 -34.15 -25.26
C VAL A 249 15.48 -32.82 -25.68
N ALA A 250 16.30 -32.23 -24.80
CA ALA A 250 16.99 -30.97 -25.06
C ALA A 250 18.36 -31.21 -25.72
N PHE A 251 18.90 -30.23 -26.40
CA PHE A 251 20.23 -30.35 -27.01
C PHE A 251 20.95 -29.00 -27.05
N PRO A 252 22.29 -29.00 -26.89
CA PRO A 252 23.09 -27.78 -26.96
C PRO A 252 23.45 -27.39 -28.40
N GLU A 253 23.26 -28.30 -29.37
CA GLU A 253 23.42 -28.13 -30.83
C GLU A 253 22.48 -29.08 -31.57
N ALA A 254 21.93 -28.65 -32.71
CA ALA A 254 21.12 -29.52 -33.56
C ALA A 254 22.00 -30.63 -34.19
N PRO A 255 21.45 -31.82 -34.50
CA PRO A 255 22.23 -32.91 -35.10
C PRO A 255 22.87 -32.53 -36.44
N TYR A 256 22.19 -31.69 -37.22
CA TYR A 256 22.65 -31.19 -38.52
C TYR A 256 22.51 -29.66 -38.57
N GLY A 257 23.34 -29.01 -39.39
CA GLY A 257 23.34 -27.56 -39.57
C GLY A 257 24.45 -26.82 -38.81
N THR A 258 24.24 -25.53 -38.55
CA THR A 258 25.24 -24.64 -37.94
C THR A 258 25.54 -25.00 -36.49
N ARG A 259 26.82 -24.91 -36.10
CA ARG A 259 27.31 -25.17 -34.75
C ARG A 259 27.13 -23.95 -33.85
N LEU A 260 27.19 -24.12 -32.54
CA LEU A 260 27.14 -23.02 -31.57
C LEU A 260 28.29 -22.03 -31.75
N ALA A 261 29.46 -22.50 -32.19
CA ALA A 261 30.59 -21.62 -32.49
C ALA A 261 30.31 -20.65 -33.64
N ALA A 262 29.40 -20.96 -34.58
CA ALA A 262 29.01 -20.07 -35.68
C ALA A 262 28.32 -18.80 -35.15
N ASP A 263 27.50 -18.92 -34.11
CA ASP A 263 26.84 -17.78 -33.44
C ASP A 263 27.86 -16.86 -32.72
N LEU A 264 29.10 -17.32 -32.59
CA LEU A 264 30.19 -16.66 -31.87
C LEU A 264 31.38 -16.34 -32.79
N GLU A 265 31.19 -16.29 -34.11
CA GLU A 265 32.27 -16.00 -35.08
C GLU A 265 33.02 -14.70 -34.81
N HIS A 266 32.35 -13.71 -34.20
CA HIS A 266 32.94 -12.42 -33.81
C HIS A 266 33.75 -12.47 -32.50
N VAL A 267 33.75 -13.60 -31.78
CA VAL A 267 34.43 -13.78 -30.48
C VAL A 267 35.71 -14.59 -30.68
N HIS A 268 36.86 -13.93 -30.53
CA HIS A 268 38.17 -14.57 -30.73
C HIS A 268 38.76 -15.20 -29.46
N ASP A 269 38.21 -14.90 -28.28
CA ASP A 269 38.65 -15.48 -27.00
C ASP A 269 38.04 -16.89 -26.79
N SER A 270 38.89 -17.91 -26.81
CA SER A 270 38.49 -19.31 -26.61
C SER A 270 37.84 -19.55 -25.26
N ALA A 271 38.17 -18.78 -24.21
CA ALA A 271 37.55 -18.91 -22.90
C ALA A 271 36.10 -18.41 -22.88
N ILE A 272 35.75 -17.39 -23.68
CA ILE A 272 34.36 -16.91 -23.81
C ILE A 272 33.53 -17.92 -24.60
N VAL A 273 34.09 -18.47 -25.68
CA VAL A 273 33.45 -19.55 -26.46
C VAL A 273 33.23 -20.78 -25.56
N GLU A 274 34.23 -21.19 -24.79
CA GLU A 274 34.10 -22.31 -23.86
C GLU A 274 33.00 -22.07 -22.80
N ARG A 275 32.86 -20.84 -22.26
CA ARG A 275 31.76 -20.49 -21.35
C ARG A 275 30.39 -20.67 -21.99
N ALA A 276 30.24 -20.30 -23.26
CA ALA A 276 28.98 -20.48 -24.00
C ALA A 276 28.63 -21.97 -24.14
N TYR A 277 29.62 -22.81 -24.49
CA TYR A 277 29.43 -24.26 -24.57
C TYR A 277 29.10 -24.89 -23.20
N ARG A 278 29.80 -24.47 -22.13
CA ARG A 278 29.50 -24.91 -20.75
C ARG A 278 28.08 -24.54 -20.32
N ARG A 279 27.61 -23.34 -20.68
CA ARG A 279 26.24 -22.88 -20.42
C ARG A 279 25.21 -23.71 -21.18
N ALA A 280 25.43 -23.92 -22.47
CA ALA A 280 24.53 -24.69 -23.33
C ALA A 280 24.41 -26.15 -22.85
N LEU A 281 25.53 -26.77 -22.45
CA LEU A 281 25.57 -28.11 -21.87
C LEU A 281 24.68 -28.24 -20.64
N LEU A 282 24.90 -27.40 -19.61
CA LEU A 282 24.12 -27.48 -18.37
C LEU A 282 22.66 -27.05 -18.55
N THR A 283 22.39 -26.16 -19.50
CA THR A 283 21.01 -25.77 -19.82
C THR A 283 20.26 -26.95 -20.42
N ALA A 284 20.81 -27.61 -21.45
CA ALA A 284 20.17 -28.77 -22.06
C ALA A 284 19.92 -29.89 -21.03
N VAL A 285 20.89 -30.17 -20.17
CA VAL A 285 20.76 -31.21 -19.13
C VAL A 285 19.70 -30.87 -18.07
N SER A 286 19.50 -29.59 -17.75
CA SER A 286 18.57 -29.19 -16.67
C SER A 286 17.14 -28.94 -17.15
N THR A 287 16.95 -28.56 -18.41
CA THR A 287 15.62 -28.25 -18.96
C THR A 287 14.95 -29.43 -19.68
N GLY A 288 15.71 -30.41 -20.17
CA GLY A 288 15.20 -31.62 -20.83
C GLY A 288 14.95 -32.79 -19.88
N THR A 289 13.97 -33.64 -20.19
CA THR A 289 13.82 -34.96 -19.55
C THR A 289 14.90 -35.92 -20.03
N GLY A 290 15.21 -35.89 -21.33
CA GLY A 290 16.45 -36.41 -21.88
C GLY A 290 17.29 -35.29 -22.46
N TRP A 291 18.50 -35.62 -22.91
CA TRP A 291 19.28 -34.69 -23.73
C TRP A 291 20.10 -35.42 -24.80
N MET A 292 20.44 -34.69 -25.87
CA MET A 292 21.24 -35.19 -26.97
C MET A 292 22.43 -34.26 -27.23
N MET A 293 23.61 -34.84 -27.47
CA MET A 293 24.82 -34.10 -27.85
C MET A 293 25.35 -34.60 -29.20
N PRO A 294 25.45 -33.74 -30.23
CA PRO A 294 26.16 -34.08 -31.46
C PRO A 294 27.66 -34.26 -31.25
N MET A 295 28.25 -35.27 -31.90
CA MET A 295 29.68 -35.50 -31.88
C MET A 295 30.47 -34.22 -32.23
N GLY A 296 31.54 -33.96 -31.50
CA GLY A 296 32.39 -32.79 -31.73
C GLY A 296 31.98 -31.55 -30.95
N PHE A 297 30.83 -31.56 -30.24
CA PHE A 297 30.42 -30.46 -29.37
C PHE A 297 31.42 -30.28 -28.22
N GLU A 298 31.87 -31.39 -27.64
CA GLU A 298 32.80 -31.40 -26.51
C GLU A 298 34.17 -30.79 -26.87
N TYR A 299 34.50 -30.73 -28.16
CA TYR A 299 35.75 -30.15 -28.67
C TYR A 299 35.58 -28.74 -29.25
N GLY A 300 34.36 -28.20 -29.28
CA GLY A 300 34.08 -26.88 -29.85
C GLY A 300 34.28 -26.79 -31.36
N ILE A 301 34.02 -27.87 -32.11
CA ILE A 301 34.15 -27.89 -33.56
C ILE A 301 33.11 -26.95 -34.18
N ALA A 302 33.59 -25.98 -34.98
CA ALA A 302 32.75 -24.93 -35.57
C ALA A 302 32.16 -25.31 -36.93
N GLU A 303 32.71 -26.32 -37.60
CA GLU A 303 32.23 -26.76 -38.92
C GLU A 303 30.85 -27.43 -38.80
N PRO A 304 29.87 -27.03 -39.64
CA PRO A 304 28.53 -27.61 -39.60
C PRO A 304 28.52 -29.09 -39.94
N ILE A 305 27.67 -29.87 -39.27
CA ILE A 305 27.38 -31.24 -39.70
C ILE A 305 26.40 -31.13 -40.87
N SER A 306 26.86 -31.48 -42.08
CA SER A 306 26.09 -31.37 -43.32
C SER A 306 25.31 -32.66 -43.62
N HIS A 307 24.18 -32.52 -44.33
CA HIS A 307 23.47 -33.67 -44.88
C HIS A 307 24.10 -34.24 -46.17
N THR A 308 24.97 -33.49 -46.84
CA THR A 308 25.53 -33.86 -48.15
C THR A 308 27.05 -34.01 -48.15
N LEU A 309 27.72 -33.39 -47.19
CA LEU A 309 29.18 -33.34 -47.09
C LEU A 309 29.64 -34.03 -45.80
N GLY A 310 30.74 -34.78 -45.89
CA GLY A 310 31.40 -35.35 -44.72
C GLY A 310 32.65 -36.14 -45.09
N ASP A 311 33.73 -35.93 -44.34
CA ASP A 311 34.99 -36.66 -44.48
C ASP A 311 35.57 -36.98 -43.09
N ALA A 312 35.80 -38.27 -42.83
CA ALA A 312 36.29 -38.75 -41.56
C ALA A 312 37.72 -38.27 -41.24
N ALA A 313 38.58 -38.14 -42.26
CA ALA A 313 39.95 -37.66 -42.07
C ALA A 313 39.98 -36.16 -41.71
N HIS A 314 39.16 -35.36 -42.40
CA HIS A 314 38.98 -33.94 -42.07
C HIS A 314 38.44 -33.76 -40.65
N TYR A 315 37.40 -34.52 -40.27
CA TYR A 315 36.84 -34.46 -38.92
C TYR A 315 37.86 -34.81 -37.83
N ALA A 316 38.69 -35.84 -38.05
CA ALA A 316 39.77 -36.19 -37.13
C ALA A 316 40.82 -35.06 -36.99
N SER A 317 41.12 -34.34 -38.07
CA SER A 317 41.99 -33.16 -38.05
C SER A 317 41.40 -32.01 -37.23
N LEU A 318 40.11 -31.73 -37.36
CA LEU A 318 39.41 -30.71 -36.58
C LEU A 318 39.40 -31.05 -35.08
N ARG A 319 39.17 -32.33 -34.74
CA ARG A 319 39.28 -32.82 -33.35
C ARG A 319 40.69 -32.63 -32.80
N GLY A 320 41.73 -32.88 -33.59
CA GLY A 320 43.13 -32.64 -33.20
C GLY A 320 43.46 -31.15 -32.98
N ALA A 321 42.70 -30.25 -33.60
CA ALA A 321 42.84 -28.79 -33.48
C ALA A 321 41.81 -28.16 -32.51
N ALA A 322 41.22 -28.94 -31.60
CA ALA A 322 40.18 -28.50 -30.68
C ALA A 322 40.60 -27.27 -29.85
N ARG A 323 39.66 -26.33 -29.65
CA ARG A 323 39.89 -25.10 -28.89
C ARG A 323 39.89 -25.33 -27.38
N PHE A 324 39.16 -26.36 -26.93
CA PHE A 324 39.00 -26.81 -25.55
C PHE A 324 38.47 -28.26 -25.55
N ASP A 325 38.44 -28.90 -24.37
CA ASP A 325 37.87 -30.23 -24.18
C ASP A 325 36.91 -30.23 -22.98
N LEU A 326 35.63 -30.48 -23.24
CA LEU A 326 34.56 -30.51 -22.24
C LEU A 326 34.23 -31.92 -21.75
N SER A 327 34.99 -32.95 -22.11
CA SER A 327 34.69 -34.35 -21.81
C SER A 327 34.42 -34.61 -20.32
N GLU A 328 35.21 -34.05 -19.42
CA GLU A 328 35.00 -34.17 -17.96
C GLU A 328 33.68 -33.51 -17.52
N ARG A 329 33.36 -32.35 -18.09
CA ARG A 329 32.12 -31.62 -17.79
C ARG A 329 30.88 -32.32 -18.33
N VAL A 330 30.99 -32.92 -19.51
CA VAL A 330 29.93 -33.77 -20.08
C VAL A 330 29.67 -34.96 -19.17
N ARG A 331 30.73 -35.64 -18.70
CA ARG A 331 30.62 -36.74 -17.72
C ARG A 331 29.94 -36.28 -16.43
N HIS A 332 30.31 -35.12 -15.90
CA HIS A 332 29.68 -34.54 -14.71
C HIS A 332 28.20 -34.19 -14.93
N ALA A 333 27.86 -33.60 -16.08
CA ALA A 333 26.48 -33.25 -16.40
C ALA A 333 25.60 -34.51 -16.57
N ASN A 334 26.13 -35.56 -17.22
CA ASN A 334 25.47 -36.87 -17.31
C ASN A 334 25.27 -37.55 -15.95
N ALA A 335 26.17 -37.33 -14.97
CA ALA A 335 25.99 -37.79 -13.60
C ALA A 335 24.85 -37.03 -12.89
N ILE A 336 24.78 -35.69 -13.04
CA ILE A 336 23.69 -34.88 -12.48
C ILE A 336 22.33 -35.34 -13.03
N ALA A 337 22.22 -35.55 -14.35
CA ALA A 337 20.99 -36.01 -14.99
C ALA A 337 20.51 -37.37 -14.42
N ARG A 338 21.45 -38.30 -14.23
CA ARG A 338 21.18 -39.65 -13.71
C ARG A 338 20.84 -39.66 -12.22
N ASP A 339 21.48 -38.81 -11.43
CA ASP A 339 21.40 -38.87 -9.97
C ASP A 339 20.32 -37.92 -9.40
N THR A 340 19.68 -37.09 -10.25
CA THR A 340 18.63 -36.14 -9.85
C THR A 340 17.27 -36.57 -10.38
N TRP A 341 16.39 -37.07 -9.50
CA TRP A 341 15.07 -37.59 -9.87
C TRP A 341 14.21 -36.59 -10.65
N SER A 342 14.05 -35.35 -10.18
CA SER A 342 13.19 -34.36 -10.84
C SER A 342 13.62 -34.07 -12.30
N LEU A 343 14.90 -34.25 -12.65
CA LEU A 343 15.39 -34.09 -14.02
C LEU A 343 15.00 -35.25 -14.96
N GLN A 344 14.62 -36.41 -14.40
CA GLN A 344 14.16 -37.59 -15.15
C GLN A 344 12.64 -37.68 -15.27
N THR A 345 11.92 -36.63 -14.85
CA THR A 345 10.45 -36.57 -14.92
C THR A 345 9.99 -35.58 -15.98
N ASN A 346 8.77 -35.78 -16.48
CA ASN A 346 8.03 -34.81 -17.30
C ASN A 346 7.33 -33.76 -16.42
N GLY A 347 7.97 -33.34 -15.34
CA GLY A 347 7.44 -32.35 -14.42
C GLY A 347 7.41 -30.95 -15.03
N GLU A 348 6.61 -30.07 -14.42
CA GLU A 348 6.45 -28.70 -14.88
C GLU A 348 7.79 -27.93 -14.84
N LEU A 349 8.07 -27.16 -15.89
CA LEU A 349 9.17 -26.20 -15.95
C LEU A 349 8.59 -24.77 -15.93
N ARG A 350 8.93 -24.00 -14.90
CA ARG A 350 8.42 -22.64 -14.70
C ARG A 350 9.57 -21.64 -14.57
N SER A 351 9.38 -20.42 -15.06
CA SER A 351 10.31 -19.31 -14.77
C SER A 351 9.93 -18.62 -13.46
N LEU A 352 10.91 -18.37 -12.61
CA LEU A 352 10.80 -17.52 -11.43
C LEU A 352 11.32 -16.10 -11.69
N SER A 353 12.00 -15.87 -12.83
CA SER A 353 12.50 -14.56 -13.23
C SER A 353 11.79 -14.01 -14.47
N GLY A 354 11.64 -12.69 -14.56
CA GLY A 354 11.12 -12.03 -15.76
C GLY A 354 12.10 -12.01 -16.94
N PRO A 355 11.61 -11.80 -18.18
CA PRO A 355 12.43 -11.81 -19.41
C PRO A 355 13.53 -10.74 -19.44
N ASP A 356 13.33 -9.59 -18.78
CA ASP A 356 14.29 -8.47 -18.75
C ASP A 356 15.33 -8.58 -17.63
N THR A 357 15.32 -9.67 -16.86
CA THR A 357 16.27 -9.85 -15.76
C THR A 357 17.64 -10.32 -16.26
N HIS A 358 18.69 -9.97 -15.52
CA HIS A 358 20.06 -10.34 -15.89
C HIS A 358 20.42 -11.81 -15.63
N ALA A 359 19.55 -12.58 -14.95
CA ALA A 359 19.74 -14.01 -14.72
C ALA A 359 18.41 -14.73 -14.92
N ALA A 360 18.43 -15.83 -15.68
CA ALA A 360 17.27 -16.69 -15.85
C ALA A 360 17.19 -17.67 -14.67
N ILE A 361 16.11 -17.61 -13.91
CA ILE A 361 15.83 -18.51 -12.79
C ILE A 361 14.64 -19.37 -13.18
N LEU A 362 14.87 -20.67 -13.35
CA LEU A 362 13.83 -21.65 -13.63
C LEU A 362 13.63 -22.57 -12.43
N LEU A 363 12.44 -23.15 -12.32
CA LEU A 363 12.11 -24.18 -11.34
C LEU A 363 11.45 -25.34 -12.07
N ARG A 364 11.95 -26.55 -11.80
CA ARG A 364 11.45 -27.79 -12.41
C ARG A 364 10.99 -28.78 -11.36
N GLY A 365 9.71 -29.13 -11.37
CA GLY A 365 9.13 -30.08 -10.42
C GLY A 365 9.35 -31.53 -10.79
N ASP A 366 9.10 -32.44 -9.86
CA ASP A 366 8.98 -33.89 -10.11
C ASP A 366 7.55 -34.32 -10.50
N GLN A 367 6.59 -33.39 -10.45
CA GLN A 367 5.19 -33.58 -10.81
C GLN A 367 4.76 -32.58 -11.91
N ARG A 368 3.64 -32.87 -12.56
CA ARG A 368 3.04 -32.00 -13.60
C ARG A 368 2.54 -30.65 -13.08
N ASP A 369 2.35 -30.52 -11.77
CA ASP A 369 2.02 -29.28 -11.09
C ASP A 369 3.02 -29.08 -9.95
N LEU A 370 3.73 -27.95 -9.95
CA LEU A 370 4.70 -27.62 -8.91
C LEU A 370 4.09 -27.56 -7.49
N ARG A 371 2.78 -27.40 -7.33
CA ARG A 371 2.11 -27.38 -6.02
C ARG A 371 2.01 -28.75 -5.36
N ASP A 372 2.01 -29.81 -6.15
CA ASP A 372 1.96 -31.20 -5.68
C ASP A 372 3.35 -31.84 -5.60
N ALA A 373 4.39 -31.12 -6.05
CA ALA A 373 5.77 -31.57 -6.07
C ALA A 373 6.37 -31.58 -4.65
N GLY A 374 6.98 -32.69 -4.27
CA GLY A 374 7.72 -32.79 -2.99
C GLY A 374 9.15 -32.27 -3.11
N GLU A 375 9.73 -32.37 -4.31
CA GLU A 375 11.07 -31.88 -4.64
C GLU A 375 11.08 -31.21 -6.02
N ALA A 376 11.90 -30.18 -6.17
CA ALA A 376 12.13 -29.49 -7.44
C ALA A 376 13.62 -29.20 -7.65
N VAL A 377 13.99 -28.78 -8.86
CA VAL A 377 15.32 -28.28 -9.19
C VAL A 377 15.21 -26.84 -9.65
N MET A 378 15.86 -25.94 -8.93
CA MET A 378 16.03 -24.55 -9.35
C MET A 378 17.29 -24.43 -10.23
N VAL A 379 17.13 -23.86 -11.41
CA VAL A 379 18.18 -23.62 -12.40
C VAL A 379 18.45 -22.13 -12.47
N ALA A 380 19.66 -21.69 -12.15
CA ALA A 380 20.07 -20.29 -12.22
C ALA A 380 21.13 -20.10 -13.31
N ILE A 381 20.79 -19.35 -14.36
CA ILE A 381 21.59 -19.18 -15.58
C ILE A 381 21.98 -17.72 -15.75
N ASN A 382 23.26 -17.47 -16.05
CA ASN A 382 23.74 -16.16 -16.50
C ASN A 382 23.80 -16.09 -18.04
N PRO A 383 22.92 -15.31 -18.70
CA PRO A 383 22.94 -15.11 -20.15
C PRO A 383 24.14 -14.30 -20.65
N GLU A 384 24.85 -13.58 -19.77
CA GLU A 384 25.99 -12.74 -20.13
C GLU A 384 27.30 -13.54 -20.08
N LEU A 385 28.04 -13.58 -21.20
CA LEU A 385 29.31 -14.33 -21.28
C LEU A 385 30.54 -13.56 -20.77
N GLY A 386 30.42 -12.24 -20.65
CA GLY A 386 31.49 -11.33 -20.18
C GLY A 386 31.33 -10.84 -18.74
N THR A 387 30.10 -10.83 -18.20
CA THR A 387 29.79 -10.09 -16.96
C THR A 387 29.17 -11.01 -15.89
N PRO A 388 29.64 -10.96 -14.63
CA PRO A 388 28.99 -11.69 -13.54
C PRO A 388 27.66 -11.05 -13.15
N VAL A 389 26.69 -11.85 -12.70
CA VAL A 389 25.35 -11.39 -12.31
C VAL A 389 25.05 -11.75 -10.87
N ARG A 390 24.56 -10.78 -10.10
CA ARG A 390 24.09 -10.98 -8.73
C ARG A 390 22.65 -11.50 -8.76
N VAL A 391 22.41 -12.63 -8.10
CA VAL A 391 21.09 -13.25 -7.93
C VAL A 391 20.62 -13.01 -6.50
N ASP A 392 19.49 -12.33 -6.36
CA ASP A 392 18.84 -12.04 -5.09
C ASP A 392 17.52 -12.83 -4.98
N PRO A 393 17.44 -13.83 -4.08
CA PRO A 393 16.24 -14.64 -3.87
C PRO A 393 14.99 -13.84 -3.52
N ALA A 394 15.13 -12.66 -2.90
CA ALA A 394 13.99 -11.79 -2.61
C ALA A 394 13.24 -11.32 -3.88
N ARG A 395 13.86 -11.43 -5.06
CA ARG A 395 13.24 -11.02 -6.33
C ARG A 395 12.39 -12.09 -7.00
N PHE A 396 12.46 -13.35 -6.55
CA PHE A 396 11.81 -14.47 -7.23
C PHE A 396 11.22 -15.56 -6.33
N LEU A 397 11.45 -15.50 -5.01
CA LEU A 397 10.83 -16.45 -4.07
C LEU A 397 9.40 -16.07 -3.67
N ASP A 398 8.96 -14.83 -3.95
CA ASP A 398 7.57 -14.43 -3.71
C ASP A 398 6.63 -15.16 -4.68
N GLY A 399 5.66 -15.90 -4.15
CA GLY A 399 4.72 -16.70 -4.95
C GLY A 399 5.31 -17.92 -5.65
N VAL A 400 6.47 -18.45 -5.21
CA VAL A 400 7.02 -19.70 -5.75
C VAL A 400 6.00 -20.85 -5.55
N PRO A 401 5.55 -21.55 -6.60
CA PRO A 401 4.57 -22.63 -6.45
C PRO A 401 5.17 -23.79 -5.66
N GLY A 402 4.39 -24.43 -4.79
CA GLY A 402 4.86 -25.56 -3.97
C GLY A 402 5.74 -25.16 -2.78
N ASP A 403 5.79 -23.88 -2.42
CA ASP A 403 6.44 -23.36 -1.21
C ASP A 403 7.93 -23.75 -1.07
N PHE A 404 8.63 -23.90 -2.20
CA PHE A 404 10.05 -24.24 -2.27
C PHE A 404 10.95 -23.08 -1.81
N THR A 405 11.20 -23.01 -0.50
CA THR A 405 12.02 -21.96 0.11
C THR A 405 13.36 -22.46 0.65
N ARG A 406 13.60 -23.77 0.59
CA ARG A 406 14.82 -24.42 1.08
C ARG A 406 15.57 -25.10 -0.05
N PHE A 407 16.88 -24.83 -0.15
CA PHE A 407 17.71 -25.20 -1.29
C PHE A 407 19.00 -25.91 -0.86
N VAL A 408 19.48 -26.82 -1.70
CA VAL A 408 20.77 -27.51 -1.59
C VAL A 408 21.48 -27.45 -2.95
N PRO A 409 22.71 -26.90 -3.07
CA PRO A 409 23.44 -26.90 -4.34
C PRO A 409 23.71 -28.33 -4.86
N LEU A 410 23.51 -28.54 -6.16
CA LEU A 410 23.84 -29.80 -6.83
C LEU A 410 25.26 -29.75 -7.42
N GLY A 411 26.02 -30.86 -7.33
CA GLY A 411 27.29 -31.07 -8.03
C GLY A 411 28.59 -30.93 -7.22
N THR A 412 28.60 -30.26 -6.06
CA THR A 412 29.84 -30.08 -5.26
C THR A 412 29.80 -30.72 -3.87
N ASP A 413 28.63 -30.76 -3.19
CA ASP A 413 28.42 -31.51 -1.94
C ASP A 413 26.90 -31.70 -1.65
N SER A 414 26.28 -32.70 -2.27
CA SER A 414 24.82 -32.90 -2.29
C SER A 414 24.22 -33.37 -0.95
N ARG A 415 25.00 -33.44 0.14
CA ARG A 415 24.62 -34.03 1.44
C ARG A 415 24.17 -33.03 2.51
N GLY A 416 24.21 -31.73 2.22
CA GLY A 416 23.76 -30.68 3.15
C GLY A 416 22.24 -30.68 3.38
N ALA A 417 21.81 -30.30 4.58
CA ALA A 417 20.39 -30.06 4.88
C ALA A 417 19.87 -28.86 4.05
N PRO A 418 18.61 -28.87 3.57
CA PRO A 418 18.01 -27.74 2.87
C PRO A 418 18.02 -26.45 3.71
N GLN A 419 18.57 -25.36 3.15
CA GLN A 419 18.68 -24.07 3.84
C GLN A 419 18.03 -22.94 3.02
N PRO A 420 17.68 -21.80 3.64
CA PRO A 420 17.23 -20.64 2.88
C PRO A 420 18.32 -20.21 1.90
N LEU A 421 17.92 -19.81 0.71
CA LEU A 421 18.87 -19.34 -0.30
C LEU A 421 19.37 -17.95 0.07
N ALA A 422 20.68 -17.82 0.28
CA ALA A 422 21.33 -16.52 0.42
C ALA A 422 21.64 -15.92 -0.96
N ALA A 423 21.70 -14.60 -1.07
CA ALA A 423 22.09 -13.94 -2.31
C ALA A 423 23.50 -14.36 -2.76
N PHE A 424 23.63 -14.72 -4.04
CA PHE A 424 24.87 -15.26 -4.62
C PHE A 424 25.19 -14.61 -5.96
N THR A 425 26.41 -14.80 -6.45
CA THR A 425 26.86 -14.25 -7.74
C THR A 425 27.13 -15.40 -8.70
N LEU A 426 26.53 -15.34 -9.88
CA LEU A 426 26.84 -16.19 -11.02
C LEU A 426 28.01 -15.59 -11.80
N ALA A 427 29.04 -16.39 -12.09
CA ALA A 427 30.10 -15.99 -13.00
C ALA A 427 29.58 -15.80 -14.44
N PRO A 428 30.31 -15.11 -15.33
CA PRO A 428 29.90 -14.98 -16.73
C PRO A 428 29.62 -16.33 -17.39
N GLY A 429 28.43 -16.49 -17.98
CA GLY A 429 27.97 -17.73 -18.61
C GLY A 429 27.71 -18.90 -17.65
N ALA A 430 27.76 -18.70 -16.33
CA ALA A 430 27.58 -19.79 -15.37
C ALA A 430 26.12 -20.25 -15.30
N CYS A 431 25.94 -21.57 -15.17
CA CYS A 431 24.69 -22.21 -14.78
C CYS A 431 24.90 -22.94 -13.43
N ARG A 432 24.01 -22.73 -12.46
CA ARG A 432 24.03 -23.41 -11.16
C ARG A 432 22.67 -24.06 -10.89
N LEU A 433 22.72 -25.27 -10.33
CA LEU A 433 21.54 -26.06 -10.02
C LEU A 433 21.40 -26.22 -8.51
N PHE A 434 20.17 -26.13 -8.01
CA PHE A 434 19.84 -26.33 -6.61
C PHE A 434 18.66 -27.29 -6.49
N ARG A 435 18.75 -28.32 -5.66
CA ARG A 435 17.58 -29.07 -5.23
C ARG A 435 16.77 -28.19 -4.29
N ALA A 436 15.48 -28.06 -4.52
CA ALA A 436 14.54 -27.30 -3.72
C ALA A 436 13.54 -28.25 -3.05
N VAL A 437 13.21 -28.00 -1.78
CA VAL A 437 12.31 -28.85 -0.98
C VAL A 437 11.13 -28.01 -0.47
N ALA A 438 9.92 -28.55 -0.60
CA ALA A 438 8.70 -27.90 -0.12
C ALA A 438 8.66 -27.89 1.41
N GLU A 439 8.32 -26.75 2.02
CA GLU A 439 8.18 -26.64 3.48
C GLU A 439 6.79 -27.05 3.96
N LYS A 440 6.72 -27.54 5.20
CA LYS A 440 5.44 -27.93 5.79
C LYS A 440 4.62 -26.68 6.17
N PRO A 441 3.30 -26.66 5.90
CA PRO A 441 2.45 -25.56 6.33
C PRO A 441 2.42 -25.45 7.86
N ILE A 442 2.25 -24.22 8.36
CA ILE A 442 2.03 -23.98 9.79
C ILE A 442 0.64 -24.49 10.16
N VAL A 443 0.57 -25.51 11.01
CA VAL A 443 -0.69 -26.06 11.52
C VAL A 443 -0.93 -25.53 12.93
N LEU A 444 -1.93 -24.66 13.10
CA LEU A 444 -2.37 -24.19 14.41
C LEU A 444 -3.14 -25.30 15.14
N ALA A 445 -2.75 -25.61 16.39
CA ALA A 445 -3.52 -26.52 17.22
C ALA A 445 -4.79 -25.80 17.72
N PRO A 446 -6.01 -26.33 17.50
CA PRO A 446 -7.21 -25.73 18.05
C PRO A 446 -7.13 -25.77 19.59
N PRO A 447 -7.45 -24.68 20.31
CA PRO A 447 -7.16 -24.56 21.75
C PRO A 447 -7.79 -25.63 22.66
N ILE A 448 -8.81 -26.38 22.20
CA ILE A 448 -9.59 -27.31 23.04
C ILE A 448 -9.95 -28.63 22.33
N ASP A 449 -9.35 -28.97 21.17
CA ASP A 449 -9.71 -30.23 20.48
C ASP A 449 -8.86 -31.42 20.93
N LYS A 450 -9.30 -32.09 22.00
CA LYS A 450 -8.94 -33.50 22.21
C LYS A 450 -9.84 -34.35 21.32
N LYS A 451 -9.29 -34.85 20.20
CA LYS A 451 -9.89 -35.70 19.14
C LYS A 451 -10.80 -36.87 19.58
N SER A 452 -10.98 -37.14 20.87
CA SER A 452 -11.70 -38.31 21.40
C SER A 452 -12.99 -38.03 22.18
N THR A 453 -13.48 -36.78 22.28
CA THR A 453 -14.71 -36.48 23.04
C THR A 453 -15.88 -36.02 22.17
N LYS A 454 -17.11 -36.48 22.48
CA LYS A 454 -18.34 -36.10 21.74
C LYS A 454 -18.72 -34.61 21.86
N THR A 455 -18.10 -33.87 22.77
CA THR A 455 -18.35 -32.44 23.03
C THR A 455 -17.22 -31.54 22.49
N SER A 456 -16.25 -32.11 21.79
CA SER A 456 -15.18 -31.36 21.11
C SER A 456 -15.80 -30.35 20.15
N GLY A 457 -15.34 -29.10 20.18
CA GLY A 457 -15.88 -28.03 19.33
C GLY A 457 -17.25 -27.44 19.72
N HIS A 458 -17.97 -27.99 20.71
CA HIS A 458 -19.29 -27.44 21.10
C HIS A 458 -19.21 -26.01 21.62
N LYS A 459 -18.22 -25.73 22.48
CA LYS A 459 -18.03 -24.37 23.00
C LYS A 459 -17.69 -23.38 21.88
N SER A 460 -16.78 -23.74 20.97
CA SER A 460 -16.43 -22.84 19.85
C SER A 460 -17.60 -22.58 18.92
N VAL A 461 -18.50 -23.55 18.72
CA VAL A 461 -19.73 -23.34 17.92
C VAL A 461 -20.72 -22.46 18.67
N LEU A 462 -20.93 -22.66 19.97
CA LEU A 462 -21.80 -21.78 20.77
C LEU A 462 -21.26 -20.35 20.83
N ASP A 463 -19.95 -20.19 21.00
CA ASP A 463 -19.29 -18.88 20.96
C ASP A 463 -19.45 -18.22 19.58
N ALA A 464 -19.40 -18.99 18.48
CA ALA A 464 -19.66 -18.49 17.13
C ALA A 464 -21.13 -18.12 16.89
N ILE A 465 -22.09 -18.90 17.42
CA ILE A 465 -23.53 -18.61 17.34
C ILE A 465 -23.89 -17.36 18.15
N ALA A 466 -23.23 -17.16 19.30
CA ALA A 466 -23.41 -15.97 20.13
C ALA A 466 -22.67 -14.73 19.60
N GLY A 467 -21.90 -14.86 18.52
CA GLY A 467 -21.18 -13.76 17.91
C GLY A 467 -22.11 -12.70 17.31
N SER A 468 -21.60 -11.47 17.17
CA SER A 468 -22.31 -10.38 16.51
C SER A 468 -22.66 -10.75 15.07
N ARG A 469 -23.94 -10.63 14.72
CA ARG A 469 -24.44 -10.98 13.39
C ARG A 469 -24.34 -9.84 12.39
N VAL A 470 -24.52 -8.60 12.86
CA VAL A 470 -24.31 -7.40 12.05
C VAL A 470 -22.93 -6.85 12.35
N ALA A 471 -22.09 -6.72 11.33
CA ALA A 471 -20.75 -6.17 11.44
C ALA A 471 -20.84 -4.65 11.64
N ILE A 472 -20.06 -4.15 12.60
CA ILE A 472 -19.90 -2.73 12.88
C ILE A 472 -18.40 -2.45 12.90
N GLU A 473 -17.92 -1.68 11.95
CA GLU A 473 -16.51 -1.42 11.73
C GLU A 473 -16.24 0.07 11.48
N SER A 474 -14.97 0.47 11.59
CA SER A 474 -14.49 1.80 11.18
C SER A 474 -15.29 2.98 11.75
N VAL A 475 -15.76 2.87 13.00
CA VAL A 475 -16.51 3.93 13.68
C VAL A 475 -15.64 5.17 13.83
N SER A 476 -16.19 6.33 13.43
CA SER A 476 -15.54 7.64 13.44
C SER A 476 -16.52 8.70 13.98
N PRO A 477 -16.06 9.72 14.73
CA PRO A 477 -14.66 10.07 15.05
C PRO A 477 -14.05 9.24 16.18
N ALA A 478 -12.90 8.60 15.93
CA ALA A 478 -12.19 7.82 16.93
C ALA A 478 -10.72 8.27 17.07
N VAL A 479 -10.23 8.35 18.31
CA VAL A 479 -8.82 8.64 18.60
C VAL A 479 -8.18 7.43 19.29
N ASP A 480 -7.21 6.80 18.61
CA ASP A 480 -6.55 5.55 19.03
C ASP A 480 -7.56 4.48 19.44
N HIS A 481 -8.51 4.17 18.55
CA HIS A 481 -9.58 3.17 18.76
C HIS A 481 -10.41 3.42 20.03
N GLY A 482 -10.78 4.68 20.28
CA GLY A 482 -11.61 5.06 21.43
C GLY A 482 -10.86 5.20 22.76
N ARG A 483 -9.52 5.07 22.76
CA ARG A 483 -8.71 5.27 23.96
C ARG A 483 -8.78 6.72 24.47
N PHE A 484 -8.76 7.70 23.57
CA PHE A 484 -8.79 9.13 23.89
C PHE A 484 -10.06 9.79 23.37
N PRO A 485 -10.51 10.90 24.01
CA PRO A 485 -11.65 11.63 23.52
C PRO A 485 -11.31 12.38 22.22
N ALA A 486 -12.22 12.33 21.25
CA ALA A 486 -12.28 13.35 20.20
C ALA A 486 -12.72 14.69 20.80
N LYS A 487 -12.43 15.80 20.14
CA LYS A 487 -12.68 17.15 20.67
C LYS A 487 -13.58 17.94 19.76
N ARG A 488 -14.57 18.59 20.37
CA ARG A 488 -15.57 19.44 19.70
C ARG A 488 -15.87 20.67 20.56
N ILE A 489 -16.76 21.53 20.09
CA ILE A 489 -17.31 22.65 20.86
C ILE A 489 -18.80 22.39 21.10
N VAL A 490 -19.30 22.84 22.26
CA VAL A 490 -20.73 22.85 22.57
C VAL A 490 -21.53 23.59 21.48
N GLY A 491 -22.70 23.07 21.13
CA GLY A 491 -23.55 23.54 20.03
C GLY A 491 -23.28 22.87 18.69
N GLU A 492 -22.21 22.09 18.55
CA GLU A 492 -21.96 21.33 17.32
C GLU A 492 -22.85 20.09 17.20
N ARG A 493 -23.15 19.74 15.94
CA ARG A 493 -23.68 18.42 15.58
C ARG A 493 -22.54 17.56 15.09
N VAL A 494 -22.19 16.52 15.85
CA VAL A 494 -21.10 15.61 15.48
C VAL A 494 -21.61 14.61 14.47
N HIS A 495 -20.99 14.64 13.29
CA HIS A 495 -21.17 13.61 12.27
C HIS A 495 -20.42 12.36 12.70
N ILE A 496 -21.17 11.27 12.89
CA ILE A 496 -20.66 9.95 13.25
C ILE A 496 -20.88 9.05 12.07
N THR A 497 -19.84 8.30 11.69
CA THR A 497 -19.91 7.33 10.60
C THR A 497 -19.44 5.96 11.05
N ALA A 498 -19.99 4.90 10.47
CA ALA A 498 -19.53 3.53 10.67
C ALA A 498 -19.78 2.70 9.41
N ALA A 499 -18.93 1.72 9.15
CA ALA A 499 -19.23 0.67 8.19
C ALA A 499 -20.16 -0.34 8.87
N VAL A 500 -21.38 -0.52 8.35
CA VAL A 500 -22.39 -1.41 8.93
C VAL A 500 -23.00 -2.27 7.83
N PHE A 501 -22.81 -3.58 7.94
CA PHE A 501 -23.24 -4.58 6.95
C PHE A 501 -23.49 -5.94 7.61
N ALA A 502 -24.21 -6.83 6.94
CA ALA A 502 -24.48 -8.20 7.38
C ALA A 502 -24.46 -9.16 6.18
N GLU A 503 -24.50 -10.46 6.44
CA GLU A 503 -24.67 -11.46 5.39
C GLU A 503 -26.08 -11.42 4.78
N GLY A 504 -26.22 -11.86 3.52
CA GLY A 504 -27.52 -11.97 2.85
C GLY A 504 -27.98 -10.68 2.17
N HIS A 505 -29.30 -10.52 2.02
CA HIS A 505 -29.93 -9.42 1.28
C HIS A 505 -31.01 -8.67 2.09
N ASP A 506 -31.20 -9.07 3.34
CA ASP A 506 -32.17 -8.45 4.24
C ASP A 506 -31.76 -6.99 4.54
N LYS A 507 -32.73 -6.14 4.82
CA LYS A 507 -32.48 -4.78 5.26
C LYS A 507 -31.94 -4.78 6.68
N ILE A 508 -31.04 -3.84 6.93
CA ILE A 508 -30.47 -3.58 8.26
C ILE A 508 -30.79 -2.15 8.66
N ALA A 509 -30.80 -1.91 9.97
CA ALA A 509 -30.90 -0.60 10.56
C ALA A 509 -29.78 -0.42 11.57
N ALA A 510 -29.34 0.82 11.74
CA ALA A 510 -28.31 1.19 12.69
C ALA A 510 -28.69 2.47 13.42
N ALA A 511 -28.17 2.63 14.63
CA ALA A 511 -28.30 3.84 15.41
C ALA A 511 -27.01 4.12 16.18
N VAL A 512 -26.75 5.40 16.41
CA VAL A 512 -25.81 5.83 17.43
C VAL A 512 -26.57 5.93 18.74
N ILE A 513 -26.12 5.22 19.76
CA ILE A 513 -26.52 5.50 21.13
C ILE A 513 -25.47 6.38 21.79
N TRP A 514 -25.91 7.46 22.45
CA TRP A 514 -25.02 8.44 23.06
C TRP A 514 -25.59 8.99 24.38
N ARG A 515 -24.73 9.60 25.21
CA ARG A 515 -25.12 10.23 26.48
C ARG A 515 -24.08 11.23 26.95
N ALA A 516 -24.46 12.15 27.84
CA ALA A 516 -23.46 12.84 28.66
C ALA A 516 -22.88 11.85 29.70
N ALA A 517 -21.62 12.01 30.09
CA ALA A 517 -20.95 11.05 30.98
C ALA A 517 -21.55 11.00 32.41
N ASP A 518 -22.34 12.01 32.80
CA ASP A 518 -23.09 12.03 34.06
C ASP A 518 -24.51 11.47 33.94
N GLU A 519 -24.93 11.06 32.74
CA GLU A 519 -26.24 10.44 32.49
C GLU A 519 -26.15 8.93 32.54
N THR A 520 -27.16 8.29 33.12
CA THR A 520 -27.29 6.83 33.10
C THR A 520 -27.98 6.34 31.82
N ALA A 521 -29.01 7.06 31.37
CA ALA A 521 -29.80 6.74 30.19
C ALA A 521 -29.03 7.06 28.90
N TRP A 522 -29.18 6.19 27.89
CA TRP A 522 -28.67 6.43 26.55
C TRP A 522 -29.76 7.07 25.69
N HIS A 523 -29.41 8.15 24.99
CA HIS A 523 -30.17 8.68 23.87
C HIS A 523 -29.85 7.89 22.62
N GLU A 524 -30.75 7.93 21.65
CA GLU A 524 -30.59 7.20 20.39
C GLU A 524 -30.80 8.15 19.21
N ALA A 525 -29.91 8.09 18.22
CA ALA A 525 -30.01 8.79 16.96
C ALA A 525 -29.92 7.77 15.82
N PRO A 526 -30.97 7.62 14.98
CA PRO A 526 -30.94 6.67 13.87
C PRO A 526 -29.84 7.05 12.87
N MET A 527 -29.20 6.04 12.30
CA MET A 527 -28.24 6.21 11.21
C MET A 527 -28.92 5.97 9.87
N THR A 528 -28.41 6.63 8.83
CA THR A 528 -28.83 6.46 7.44
C THR A 528 -27.62 6.16 6.55
N PRO A 529 -27.76 5.46 5.42
CA PRO A 529 -26.66 5.26 4.48
C PRO A 529 -26.05 6.60 4.02
N ALA A 530 -24.73 6.74 4.15
CA ALA A 530 -23.97 7.89 3.68
C ALA A 530 -23.95 7.92 2.15
N GLN A 531 -23.88 9.12 1.57
CA GLN A 531 -23.87 9.31 0.12
C GLN A 531 -22.44 9.31 -0.45
N PRO A 532 -22.20 8.70 -1.63
CA PRO A 532 -23.15 7.89 -2.39
C PRO A 532 -23.46 6.56 -1.70
N ALA A 533 -24.73 6.17 -1.70
CA ALA A 533 -25.18 4.91 -1.09
C ALA A 533 -24.54 3.68 -1.77
N GLY A 534 -24.41 2.58 -1.02
CA GLY A 534 -23.90 1.28 -1.52
C GLY A 534 -22.48 0.92 -1.08
N ASN A 535 -21.83 1.75 -0.26
CA ASN A 535 -20.51 1.47 0.33
C ASN A 535 -20.58 0.95 1.77
N ASP A 536 -21.78 0.60 2.25
CA ASP A 536 -22.05 0.18 3.63
C ASP A 536 -21.61 1.17 4.72
N ILE A 537 -21.34 2.43 4.33
CA ILE A 537 -21.09 3.51 5.28
C ILE A 537 -22.42 4.10 5.70
N TRP A 538 -22.65 4.12 7.00
CA TRP A 538 -23.81 4.72 7.64
C TRP A 538 -23.37 5.98 8.36
N GLU A 539 -24.25 6.97 8.45
CA GLU A 539 -24.04 8.23 9.14
C GLU A 539 -25.19 8.62 10.07
N ALA A 540 -24.86 9.25 11.20
CA ALA A 540 -25.80 9.98 12.05
C ALA A 540 -25.17 11.29 12.52
N ARG A 541 -26.01 12.19 13.04
CA ARG A 541 -25.57 13.44 13.65
C ARG A 541 -26.14 13.57 15.06
N ILE A 542 -25.27 13.62 16.06
CA ILE A 542 -25.68 13.83 17.46
C ILE A 542 -25.39 15.27 17.91
N PRO A 543 -26.28 15.93 18.67
CA PRO A 543 -26.02 17.26 19.19
C PRO A 543 -25.14 17.22 20.45
N LEU A 544 -24.23 18.19 20.59
CA LEU A 544 -23.47 18.41 21.84
C LEU A 544 -24.03 19.64 22.55
N GLU A 545 -25.05 19.45 23.39
CA GLU A 545 -25.78 20.57 24.01
C GLU A 545 -25.15 21.07 25.31
N ARG A 546 -24.29 20.26 25.94
CA ARG A 546 -23.66 20.54 27.23
C ARG A 546 -22.13 20.60 27.07
N ILE A 547 -21.46 21.40 27.88
CA ILE A 547 -19.99 21.34 28.02
C ILE A 547 -19.63 20.12 28.86
N GLY A 548 -18.64 19.35 28.43
CA GLY A 548 -18.15 18.18 29.14
C GLY A 548 -18.03 16.93 28.27
N ARG A 549 -17.78 15.79 28.92
CA ARG A 549 -17.59 14.50 28.25
C ARG A 549 -18.91 13.88 27.85
N HIS A 550 -18.97 13.44 26.61
CA HIS A 550 -20.04 12.65 26.03
C HIS A 550 -19.49 11.29 25.60
N GLU A 551 -20.33 10.28 25.67
CA GLU A 551 -20.02 8.91 25.29
C GLU A 551 -20.95 8.48 24.16
N TYR A 552 -20.45 7.70 23.22
CA TYR A 552 -21.28 7.13 22.18
C TYR A 552 -20.77 5.76 21.72
N THR A 553 -21.66 4.97 21.14
CA THR A 553 -21.32 3.74 20.41
C THR A 553 -22.38 3.47 19.35
N VAL A 554 -22.09 2.54 18.44
CA VAL A 554 -22.98 2.17 17.34
C VAL A 554 -23.65 0.84 17.67
N ILE A 555 -24.95 0.79 17.42
CA ILE A 555 -25.74 -0.43 17.45
C ILE A 555 -26.35 -0.67 16.07
N ALA A 556 -26.47 -1.94 15.69
CA ALA A 556 -27.04 -2.33 14.41
C ALA A 556 -27.79 -3.65 14.52
N TRP A 557 -28.86 -3.81 13.75
CA TRP A 557 -29.73 -4.98 13.79
C TRP A 557 -30.36 -5.21 12.43
N ARG A 558 -30.97 -6.38 12.25
CA ARG A 558 -31.76 -6.67 11.06
C ARG A 558 -33.13 -6.01 11.16
N ASP A 559 -33.54 -5.33 10.11
CA ASP A 559 -34.86 -4.71 10.02
C ASP A 559 -35.83 -5.64 9.27
N ASP A 560 -36.46 -6.53 10.04
CA ASP A 560 -37.36 -7.56 9.50
C ASP A 560 -38.58 -6.94 8.79
N PHE A 561 -39.08 -5.79 9.28
CA PHE A 561 -40.23 -5.11 8.67
C PHE A 561 -39.85 -4.40 7.37
N ALA A 562 -38.74 -3.66 7.34
CA ALA A 562 -38.26 -3.04 6.11
C ALA A 562 -37.89 -4.09 5.05
N SER A 563 -37.38 -5.25 5.47
CA SER A 563 -37.11 -6.39 4.59
C SER A 563 -38.39 -6.94 3.96
N LEU A 564 -39.43 -7.15 4.77
CA LEU A 564 -40.74 -7.61 4.29
C LEU A 564 -41.36 -6.61 3.30
N VAL A 565 -41.34 -5.31 3.62
CA VAL A 565 -41.87 -4.27 2.73
C VAL A 565 -41.11 -4.22 1.40
N ASP A 566 -39.78 -4.31 1.42
CA ASP A 566 -38.96 -4.35 0.19
C ASP A 566 -39.28 -5.58 -0.67
N HIS A 567 -39.48 -6.75 -0.05
CA HIS A 567 -39.91 -7.96 -0.74
C HIS A 567 -41.29 -7.81 -1.38
N ILE A 568 -42.28 -7.29 -0.64
CA ILE A 568 -43.63 -7.01 -1.16
C ILE A 568 -43.54 -6.08 -2.37
N GLN A 569 -42.82 -4.95 -2.24
CA GLN A 569 -42.69 -3.97 -3.33
C GLN A 569 -42.02 -4.55 -4.58
N LYS A 570 -40.98 -5.39 -4.42
CA LYS A 570 -40.33 -6.08 -5.54
C LYS A 570 -41.27 -7.06 -6.24
N LYS A 571 -42.07 -7.81 -5.47
CA LYS A 571 -43.07 -8.75 -6.01
C LYS A 571 -44.20 -8.03 -6.75
N LEU A 572 -44.72 -6.95 -6.18
CA LEU A 572 -45.72 -6.10 -6.84
C LEU A 572 -45.21 -5.53 -8.16
N LYS A 573 -43.96 -5.06 -8.21
CA LYS A 573 -43.31 -4.59 -9.46
C LYS A 573 -43.13 -5.69 -10.51
N ALA A 574 -43.16 -6.95 -10.10
CA ALA A 574 -43.06 -8.12 -10.97
C ALA A 574 -44.43 -8.77 -11.24
N ASP A 575 -45.54 -8.08 -10.92
CA ASP A 575 -46.92 -8.56 -11.08
C ASP A 575 -47.21 -9.90 -10.37
N GLN A 576 -46.60 -10.12 -9.19
CA GLN A 576 -46.81 -11.31 -8.38
C GLN A 576 -47.77 -11.06 -7.22
N SER A 577 -48.49 -12.10 -6.78
CA SER A 577 -49.35 -12.03 -5.58
C SER A 577 -48.51 -11.88 -4.31
N VAL A 578 -49.04 -11.11 -3.35
CA VAL A 578 -48.41 -10.80 -2.05
C VAL A 578 -49.28 -11.17 -0.84
N GLU A 579 -50.31 -12.01 -1.04
CA GLU A 579 -51.23 -12.42 0.04
C GLU A 579 -50.51 -13.11 1.19
N LEU A 580 -49.47 -13.90 0.89
CA LEU A 580 -48.69 -14.61 1.90
C LEU A 580 -47.85 -13.64 2.74
N GLU A 581 -47.19 -12.68 2.11
CA GLU A 581 -46.36 -11.66 2.77
C GLU A 581 -47.21 -10.74 3.68
N VAL A 582 -48.46 -10.47 3.30
CA VAL A 582 -49.40 -9.75 4.16
C VAL A 582 -49.76 -10.58 5.42
N GLU A 583 -49.87 -11.90 5.31
CA GLU A 583 -50.01 -12.77 6.50
C GLU A 583 -48.69 -12.89 7.31
N GLU A 584 -47.52 -12.82 6.66
CA GLU A 584 -46.24 -12.71 7.38
C GLU A 584 -46.15 -11.42 8.20
N ALA A 585 -46.65 -10.30 7.67
CA ALA A 585 -46.70 -9.02 8.40
C ALA A 585 -47.49 -9.15 9.71
N LYS A 586 -48.60 -9.89 9.70
CA LYS A 586 -49.40 -10.16 10.89
C LYS A 586 -48.61 -10.90 11.98
N HIS A 587 -47.83 -11.92 11.59
CA HIS A 587 -46.97 -12.64 12.54
C HIS A 587 -45.87 -11.74 13.09
N LEU A 588 -45.28 -10.91 12.24
CA LEU A 588 -44.23 -9.98 12.65
C LEU A 588 -44.76 -8.90 13.61
N PHE A 589 -45.97 -8.37 13.38
CA PHE A 589 -46.64 -7.47 14.31
C PHE A 589 -46.90 -8.12 15.67
N ALA A 590 -47.37 -9.37 15.70
CA ALA A 590 -47.60 -10.10 16.94
C ALA A 590 -46.29 -10.33 17.71
N LEU A 591 -45.21 -10.67 17.00
CA LEU A 591 -43.87 -10.84 17.59
C LEU A 591 -43.35 -9.52 18.18
N ALA A 592 -43.39 -8.44 17.41
CA ALA A 592 -42.92 -7.13 17.87
C ALA A 592 -43.70 -6.64 19.10
N LEU A 593 -45.02 -6.82 19.14
CA LEU A 593 -45.83 -6.48 20.32
C LEU A 593 -45.49 -7.36 21.53
N ALA A 594 -45.23 -8.65 21.35
CA ALA A 594 -44.87 -9.54 22.47
C ALA A 594 -43.52 -9.19 23.11
N GLU A 595 -42.56 -8.67 22.35
CA GLU A 595 -41.24 -8.29 22.85
C GLU A 595 -41.21 -6.95 23.61
N THR A 596 -42.25 -6.12 23.46
CA THR A 596 -42.31 -4.77 24.06
C THR A 596 -42.30 -4.79 25.59
N GLU A 597 -42.86 -5.83 26.23
CA GLU A 597 -42.89 -5.98 27.70
C GLU A 597 -41.49 -6.10 28.33
N THR A 598 -40.49 -6.49 27.53
CA THR A 598 -39.11 -6.69 27.97
C THR A 598 -38.12 -5.67 27.40
N THR A 599 -38.60 -4.72 26.59
CA THR A 599 -37.74 -3.79 25.83
C THR A 599 -37.88 -2.36 26.38
N ASP A 600 -36.83 -1.88 27.05
CA ASP A 600 -36.77 -0.53 27.61
C ASP A 600 -36.97 0.56 26.53
N GLY A 601 -37.84 1.53 26.81
CA GLY A 601 -38.10 2.68 25.94
C GLY A 601 -38.93 2.38 24.68
N SER A 602 -39.59 1.22 24.62
CA SER A 602 -40.58 0.90 23.56
C SER A 602 -41.85 1.75 23.72
N GLN A 603 -42.47 2.13 22.60
CA GLN A 603 -43.74 2.88 22.56
C GLN A 603 -44.78 2.12 21.72
N PRO A 604 -45.36 1.02 22.23
CA PRO A 604 -46.20 0.12 21.44
C PRO A 604 -47.57 0.69 21.08
N GLN A 605 -48.03 1.79 21.69
CA GLN A 605 -49.42 2.25 21.62
C GLN A 605 -49.88 2.55 20.18
N GLN A 606 -48.98 3.14 19.37
CA GLN A 606 -49.27 3.41 17.97
C GLN A 606 -49.33 2.11 17.15
N LEU A 607 -48.39 1.18 17.37
CA LEU A 607 -48.39 -0.11 16.69
C LEU A 607 -49.63 -0.93 17.08
N GLU A 608 -50.04 -0.93 18.35
CA GLU A 608 -51.27 -1.60 18.79
C GLU A 608 -52.52 -1.06 18.09
N ALA A 609 -52.60 0.26 17.88
CA ALA A 609 -53.71 0.89 17.17
C ALA A 609 -53.75 0.45 15.70
N ILE A 610 -52.59 0.48 15.03
CA ILE A 610 -52.43 0.03 13.64
C ILE A 610 -52.76 -1.46 13.50
N VAL A 611 -52.31 -2.30 14.43
CA VAL A 611 -52.61 -3.75 14.43
C VAL A 611 -54.11 -4.00 14.62
N LYS A 612 -54.79 -3.23 15.49
CA LYS A 612 -56.25 -3.34 15.65
C LYS A 612 -57.01 -2.95 14.37
N GLU A 613 -56.52 -1.97 13.63
CA GLU A 613 -57.07 -1.58 12.33
C GLU A 613 -56.81 -2.66 11.27
N PHE A 614 -55.56 -3.12 11.16
CA PHE A 614 -55.12 -4.18 10.26
C PHE A 614 -55.96 -5.46 10.41
N MET A 615 -56.29 -5.85 11.65
CA MET A 615 -57.10 -7.05 11.92
C MET A 615 -58.56 -6.93 11.46
N LYS A 616 -59.09 -5.71 11.29
CA LYS A 616 -60.47 -5.45 10.85
C LYS A 616 -60.57 -5.16 9.34
N ALA A 617 -59.46 -4.76 8.72
CA ALA A 617 -59.34 -4.38 7.32
C ALA A 617 -59.47 -5.58 6.35
N ASP A 618 -59.90 -5.29 5.12
CA ASP A 618 -59.88 -6.25 4.01
C ASP A 618 -58.47 -6.43 3.40
N THR A 619 -58.30 -7.33 2.41
CA THR A 619 -56.98 -7.64 1.84
C THR A 619 -56.29 -6.42 1.21
N GLY A 620 -57.04 -5.56 0.52
CA GLY A 620 -56.48 -4.38 -0.13
C GLY A 620 -56.08 -3.31 0.87
N GLU A 621 -56.93 -3.08 1.87
CA GLU A 621 -56.67 -2.16 2.98
C GLU A 621 -55.48 -2.62 3.84
N ARG A 622 -55.35 -3.93 4.12
CA ARG A 622 -54.20 -4.50 4.85
C ARG A 622 -52.88 -4.23 4.14
N LEU A 623 -52.83 -4.41 2.82
CA LEU A 623 -51.63 -4.12 2.03
C LEU A 623 -51.28 -2.62 2.12
N ALA A 624 -52.28 -1.74 2.01
CA ALA A 624 -52.07 -0.30 2.16
C ALA A 624 -51.54 0.06 3.56
N ILE A 625 -52.05 -0.57 4.62
CA ILE A 625 -51.56 -0.38 5.99
C ILE A 625 -50.11 -0.84 6.12
N VAL A 626 -49.74 -2.02 5.60
CA VAL A 626 -48.35 -2.53 5.68
C VAL A 626 -47.37 -1.62 4.94
N LEU A 627 -47.76 -1.09 3.79
CA LEU A 627 -46.91 -0.19 2.99
C LEU A 627 -46.92 1.27 3.45
N ALA A 628 -47.78 1.62 4.42
CA ALA A 628 -47.88 3.00 4.91
C ALA A 628 -46.61 3.40 5.69
N PRO A 629 -46.05 4.61 5.44
CA PRO A 629 -44.92 5.12 6.21
C PRO A 629 -45.17 5.17 7.72
N THR A 630 -46.39 5.51 8.12
CA THR A 630 -46.83 5.56 9.53
C THR A 630 -46.71 4.20 10.23
N THR A 631 -46.89 3.10 9.50
CA THR A 631 -46.70 1.75 10.04
C THR A 631 -45.22 1.43 10.25
N ALA A 632 -44.35 1.84 9.33
CA ALA A 632 -42.91 1.66 9.49
C ALA A 632 -42.36 2.43 10.70
N GLU A 633 -42.82 3.67 10.89
CA GLU A 633 -42.47 4.51 12.05
C GLU A 633 -42.95 3.87 13.37
N ALA A 634 -44.20 3.42 13.43
CA ALA A 634 -44.75 2.76 14.61
C ALA A 634 -44.04 1.42 14.92
N PHE A 635 -43.67 0.66 13.90
CA PHE A 635 -42.90 -0.58 14.06
C PHE A 635 -41.50 -0.31 14.61
N ALA A 636 -40.79 0.69 14.06
CA ALA A 636 -39.48 1.11 14.57
C ALA A 636 -39.56 1.58 16.04
N ALA A 637 -40.62 2.30 16.42
CA ALA A 637 -40.88 2.75 17.78
C ALA A 637 -41.17 1.61 18.78
N ALA A 638 -41.64 0.45 18.31
CA ALA A 638 -41.80 -0.75 19.12
C ALA A 638 -40.46 -1.44 19.45
N ARG A 639 -39.36 -1.06 18.78
CA ARG A 639 -37.98 -1.52 19.04
C ARG A 639 -37.76 -3.04 18.91
N HIS A 640 -38.44 -3.70 17.96
CA HIS A 640 -38.10 -5.07 17.55
C HIS A 640 -36.74 -5.10 16.83
N ARG A 641 -35.70 -5.68 17.47
CA ARG A 641 -34.30 -5.62 17.00
C ARG A 641 -33.60 -6.99 17.00
N PRO A 642 -34.01 -7.92 16.14
CA PRO A 642 -33.41 -9.24 16.06
C PRO A 642 -31.93 -9.15 15.67
N GLY A 643 -31.08 -9.92 16.37
CA GLY A 643 -29.64 -9.97 16.11
C GLY A 643 -28.90 -8.66 16.44
N LEU A 644 -29.45 -7.84 17.35
CA LEU A 644 -28.83 -6.59 17.80
C LEU A 644 -27.35 -6.79 18.15
N SER A 645 -26.50 -6.15 17.37
CA SER A 645 -25.07 -6.09 17.55
C SER A 645 -24.71 -4.70 18.08
N ARG A 646 -23.81 -4.66 19.05
CA ARG A 646 -23.31 -3.42 19.66
C ARG A 646 -21.80 -3.42 19.54
N ASP A 647 -21.24 -2.31 19.09
CA ASP A 647 -19.79 -2.16 19.16
C ASP A 647 -19.34 -2.17 20.62
N HIS A 648 -18.38 -3.02 20.92
CA HIS A 648 -17.77 -3.17 22.24
C HIS A 648 -16.99 -1.92 22.69
N VAL A 649 -16.59 -1.05 21.76
CA VAL A 649 -15.91 0.20 22.08
C VAL A 649 -16.92 1.30 22.42
N VAL A 650 -16.72 1.93 23.58
CA VAL A 650 -17.39 3.20 23.95
C VAL A 650 -16.46 4.35 23.60
N TYR A 651 -16.83 5.09 22.57
CA TYR A 651 -16.11 6.27 22.09
C TYR A 651 -16.45 7.49 22.96
N ARG A 652 -15.50 8.42 23.05
CA ARG A 652 -15.60 9.60 23.92
C ARG A 652 -15.41 10.87 23.13
N ILE A 653 -16.19 11.89 23.46
CA ILE A 653 -16.09 13.24 22.89
C ILE A 653 -16.07 14.24 24.04
N ASP A 654 -15.05 15.10 24.10
CA ASP A 654 -15.03 16.24 25.01
C ASP A 654 -15.57 17.47 24.26
N ALA A 655 -16.78 17.92 24.65
CA ALA A 655 -17.41 19.14 24.16
C ALA A 655 -16.94 20.32 25.02
N GLU A 656 -16.12 21.20 24.45
CA GLU A 656 -15.55 22.35 25.17
C GLU A 656 -16.30 23.65 24.82
N ARG A 657 -16.06 24.73 25.57
CA ARG A 657 -16.59 26.06 25.22
C ARG A 657 -15.86 26.65 24.00
N ALA A 658 -16.49 27.61 23.32
CA ALA A 658 -15.99 28.21 22.07
C ALA A 658 -14.55 28.75 22.15
N GLY A 659 -14.15 29.32 23.29
CA GLY A 659 -12.78 29.80 23.55
C GLY A 659 -11.70 28.74 23.37
N ALA A 660 -12.03 27.45 23.43
CA ALA A 660 -11.10 26.36 23.18
C ALA A 660 -10.69 26.25 21.70
N ARG A 661 -11.49 26.79 20.75
CA ARG A 661 -11.24 26.73 19.30
C ARG A 661 -11.05 28.11 18.66
N PHE A 662 -11.68 29.15 19.19
CA PHE A 662 -11.60 30.49 18.65
C PHE A 662 -11.25 31.50 19.73
N GLY A 663 -10.21 32.29 19.49
CA GLY A 663 -9.75 33.31 20.42
C GLY A 663 -8.46 33.97 19.97
N SER A 664 -8.31 35.23 20.34
CA SER A 664 -7.14 36.05 20.06
C SER A 664 -6.43 36.36 21.36
N TRP A 665 -5.18 35.93 21.47
CA TRP A 665 -4.39 35.98 22.69
C TRP A 665 -3.39 37.14 22.66
N TYR A 666 -3.25 37.86 23.76
CA TYR A 666 -2.25 38.89 23.94
C TYR A 666 -1.47 38.61 25.21
N GLU A 667 -0.15 38.51 25.11
CA GLU A 667 0.75 38.29 26.24
C GLU A 667 1.39 39.60 26.66
N ILE A 668 1.31 39.91 27.95
CA ILE A 668 1.97 41.07 28.57
C ILE A 668 2.68 40.68 29.85
N PHE A 669 3.71 41.43 30.23
CA PHE A 669 4.32 41.35 31.56
C PHE A 669 3.66 42.38 32.49
N PRO A 670 2.88 41.99 33.52
CA PRO A 670 2.23 42.93 34.43
C PRO A 670 3.19 43.98 35.03
N ARG A 671 4.42 43.56 35.35
CA ARG A 671 5.47 44.43 35.91
C ARG A 671 5.94 45.55 34.99
N SER A 672 5.62 45.51 33.71
CA SER A 672 5.99 46.51 32.70
C SER A 672 4.84 47.44 32.32
N MET A 673 3.67 47.29 32.93
CA MET A 673 2.49 48.08 32.55
C MET A 673 2.43 49.47 33.20
N SER A 674 3.47 49.85 33.94
CA SER A 674 3.62 51.14 34.63
C SER A 674 3.89 52.33 33.69
N ASP A 675 4.24 52.08 32.43
CA ASP A 675 4.83 53.01 31.45
C ASP A 675 6.14 53.67 31.89
N ASP A 676 6.82 53.12 32.91
CA ASP A 676 8.07 53.65 33.44
C ASP A 676 9.06 52.50 33.70
N GLU A 677 10.20 52.50 33.00
CA GLU A 677 11.24 51.46 33.11
C GLU A 677 11.86 51.38 34.52
N HIS A 678 11.71 52.42 35.33
CA HIS A 678 12.23 52.49 36.69
C HIS A 678 11.17 52.15 37.76
N ARG A 679 9.92 51.93 37.38
CA ARG A 679 8.82 51.59 38.29
C ARG A 679 8.23 50.24 37.94
N HIS A 680 8.24 49.32 38.90
CA HIS A 680 7.52 48.05 38.78
C HIS A 680 6.01 48.32 38.69
N GLY A 681 5.35 47.78 37.66
CA GLY A 681 3.90 47.85 37.48
C GLY A 681 3.14 47.00 38.49
N ASN A 682 1.89 47.36 38.77
CA ASN A 682 0.96 46.60 39.62
C ASN A 682 -0.32 46.24 38.87
N PHE A 683 -1.27 45.56 39.52
CA PHE A 683 -2.53 45.16 38.87
C PHE A 683 -3.45 46.35 38.51
N ASP A 684 -3.35 47.50 39.17
CA ASP A 684 -4.08 48.70 38.78
C ASP A 684 -3.50 49.30 37.48
N ASP A 685 -2.17 49.24 37.30
CA ASP A 685 -1.50 49.61 36.06
C ASP A 685 -1.94 48.70 34.89
N VAL A 686 -2.08 47.39 35.13
CA VAL A 686 -2.65 46.45 34.14
C VAL A 686 -4.09 46.83 33.81
N THR A 687 -4.90 47.16 34.82
CA THR A 687 -6.30 47.58 34.64
C THR A 687 -6.39 48.81 33.72
N ALA A 688 -5.47 49.76 33.85
CA ALA A 688 -5.38 50.93 32.98
C ALA A 688 -5.08 50.60 31.50
N LYS A 689 -4.51 49.42 31.20
CA LYS A 689 -4.21 48.96 29.83
C LYS A 689 -5.34 48.20 29.15
N LEU A 690 -6.31 47.69 29.90
CA LEU A 690 -7.40 46.87 29.36
C LEU A 690 -8.18 47.52 28.21
N PRO A 691 -8.50 48.84 28.23
CA PRO A 691 -9.23 49.47 27.12
C PRO A 691 -8.49 49.32 25.78
N ARG A 692 -7.17 49.53 25.73
CA ARG A 692 -6.39 49.41 24.50
C ARG A 692 -6.36 47.96 23.99
N ILE A 693 -6.23 46.99 24.88
CA ILE A 693 -6.19 45.56 24.53
C ILE A 693 -7.55 45.11 23.98
N ARG A 694 -8.65 45.53 24.63
CA ARG A 694 -10.02 45.34 24.13
C ARG A 694 -10.19 45.95 22.73
N ASP A 695 -9.72 47.18 22.52
CA ASP A 695 -9.86 47.90 21.25
C ASP A 695 -9.04 47.28 20.11
N MET A 696 -7.96 46.56 20.44
CA MET A 696 -7.25 45.68 19.48
C MET A 696 -8.02 44.40 19.14
N GLY A 697 -9.10 44.10 19.86
CA GLY A 697 -9.96 42.95 19.60
C GLY A 697 -9.40 41.62 20.11
N PHE A 698 -8.58 41.65 21.17
CA PHE A 698 -8.18 40.43 21.86
C PHE A 698 -9.28 39.90 22.78
N ASP A 699 -9.23 38.60 23.05
CA ASP A 699 -10.21 37.87 23.88
C ASP A 699 -9.54 37.29 25.14
N VAL A 700 -8.24 36.99 25.08
CA VAL A 700 -7.46 36.40 26.18
C VAL A 700 -6.23 37.24 26.47
N LEU A 701 -6.04 37.63 27.72
CA LEU A 701 -4.84 38.28 28.22
C LEU A 701 -4.01 37.27 29.01
N TYR A 702 -2.82 36.94 28.50
CA TYR A 702 -1.91 35.95 29.06
C TYR A 702 -0.81 36.63 29.88
N PHE A 703 -0.60 36.16 31.12
CA PHE A 703 0.50 36.60 31.97
C PHE A 703 1.56 35.50 32.14
N PRO A 704 2.85 35.84 32.03
CA PRO A 704 3.92 35.09 32.67
C PRO A 704 3.64 34.90 34.17
N PRO A 705 4.38 34.03 34.88
CA PRO A 705 4.13 33.78 36.29
C PRO A 705 4.07 35.07 37.13
N ILE A 706 3.00 35.21 37.93
CA ILE A 706 2.74 36.39 38.76
C ILE A 706 3.17 36.19 40.23
N HIS A 707 3.99 35.18 40.48
CA HIS A 707 4.38 34.71 41.80
C HIS A 707 5.67 35.40 42.30
N PRO A 708 5.99 35.34 43.60
CA PRO A 708 7.29 35.78 44.12
C PRO A 708 8.47 35.19 43.32
N ILE A 709 9.51 36.00 43.08
CA ILE A 709 10.70 35.60 42.30
C ILE A 709 11.90 35.43 43.22
N GLY A 710 12.62 34.31 43.07
CA GLY A 710 13.81 33.99 43.87
C GLY A 710 14.95 35.02 43.75
N ILE A 711 15.80 35.09 44.76
CA ILE A 711 17.01 35.93 44.81
C ILE A 711 18.25 35.07 44.53
N ALA A 712 18.29 33.85 45.06
CA ALA A 712 19.38 32.90 44.85
C ALA A 712 19.54 32.56 43.35
N ASN A 713 20.75 32.78 42.84
CA ASN A 713 21.11 32.60 41.42
C ASN A 713 20.22 33.38 40.43
N ARG A 714 19.56 34.46 40.89
CA ARG A 714 18.72 35.30 40.05
C ARG A 714 19.48 35.77 38.81
N LYS A 715 18.85 35.68 37.64
CA LYS A 715 19.41 36.21 36.39
C LYS A 715 19.23 37.71 36.29
N GLY A 716 20.26 38.39 35.78
CA GLY A 716 20.22 39.83 35.47
C GLY A 716 19.80 40.14 34.04
N ARG A 717 19.81 41.43 33.70
CA ARG A 717 19.55 41.95 32.34
C ARG A 717 20.27 41.15 31.25
N ASN A 718 19.62 40.93 30.10
CA ASN A 718 20.14 40.13 28.99
C ASN A 718 20.61 38.71 29.39
N ASN A 719 19.90 38.06 30.33
CA ASN A 719 20.17 36.68 30.76
C ASN A 719 21.57 36.49 31.39
N THR A 720 22.12 37.52 32.05
CA THR A 720 23.41 37.43 32.75
C THR A 720 23.30 36.60 34.03
N LEU A 721 24.38 35.94 34.43
CA LEU A 721 24.42 35.11 35.65
C LEU A 721 24.60 35.92 36.93
N THR A 722 25.00 37.18 36.82
CA THR A 722 25.23 38.08 37.96
C THR A 722 24.24 39.24 37.87
N PRO A 723 23.22 39.28 38.73
CA PRO A 723 22.22 40.33 38.72
C PRO A 723 22.77 41.63 39.36
N GLY A 724 22.34 42.78 38.85
CA GLY A 724 22.48 44.05 39.55
C GLY A 724 21.56 44.15 40.77
N PRO A 725 21.73 45.16 41.64
CA PRO A 725 20.93 45.30 42.86
C PRO A 725 19.44 45.53 42.58
N ASP A 726 19.11 46.14 41.43
CA ASP A 726 17.74 46.48 41.02
C ASP A 726 17.18 45.53 39.95
N ASP A 727 17.90 44.46 39.59
CA ASP A 727 17.43 43.50 38.58
C ASP A 727 16.27 42.66 39.10
N VAL A 728 15.17 42.69 38.34
CA VAL A 728 13.88 42.07 38.69
C VAL A 728 13.86 40.54 38.51
N GLY A 729 14.83 39.98 37.80
CA GLY A 729 14.91 38.53 37.56
C GLY A 729 13.87 37.98 36.59
N SER A 730 13.91 36.66 36.39
CA SER A 730 12.96 35.92 35.56
C SER A 730 11.68 35.59 36.35
N PRO A 731 10.47 35.90 35.83
CA PRO A 731 9.21 35.48 36.45
C PRO A 731 9.10 33.96 36.61
N TYR A 732 9.76 33.21 35.73
CA TYR A 732 9.77 31.75 35.75
C TYR A 732 10.62 31.16 36.89
N ALA A 733 11.41 31.97 37.62
CA ALA A 733 12.11 31.58 38.84
C ALA A 733 11.19 31.69 40.06
N ILE A 734 10.12 30.91 40.04
CA ILE A 734 9.00 30.97 41.00
C ILE A 734 9.44 30.54 42.39
N GLY A 735 9.13 31.36 43.39
CA GLY A 735 9.34 31.07 44.80
C GLY A 735 10.29 32.03 45.47
N GLY A 736 9.90 32.54 46.63
CA GLY A 736 10.75 33.33 47.51
C GLY A 736 10.19 33.35 48.92
N GLU A 737 10.69 34.27 49.75
CA GLU A 737 10.22 34.41 51.14
C GLU A 737 8.71 34.67 51.25
N ALA A 738 8.13 35.38 50.27
CA ALA A 738 6.72 35.75 50.25
C ALA A 738 5.76 34.63 49.78
N GLY A 739 6.26 33.47 49.33
CA GLY A 739 5.41 32.33 48.91
C GLY A 739 5.85 31.65 47.61
N GLY A 740 5.02 30.71 47.15
CA GLY A 740 5.24 29.87 45.98
C GLY A 740 4.19 30.08 44.87
N HIS A 741 3.78 28.99 44.20
CA HIS A 741 2.81 29.00 43.09
C HIS A 741 1.38 29.44 43.44
N ASP A 742 1.02 29.52 44.73
CA ASP A 742 -0.26 29.98 45.25
C ASP A 742 -0.20 31.41 45.82
N ALA A 743 0.93 32.10 45.66
CA ALA A 743 1.14 33.47 46.11
C ALA A 743 1.23 34.47 44.95
N VAL A 744 0.91 35.73 45.26
CA VAL A 744 1.08 36.87 44.34
C VAL A 744 2.40 37.58 44.68
N HIS A 745 3.15 38.02 43.66
CA HIS A 745 4.37 38.79 43.84
C HIS A 745 4.06 40.11 44.58
N PRO A 746 4.74 40.44 45.70
CA PRO A 746 4.36 41.59 46.55
C PRO A 746 4.31 42.94 45.83
N GLN A 747 5.16 43.17 44.83
CA GLN A 747 5.16 44.41 44.03
C GLN A 747 4.00 44.50 43.02
N LEU A 748 3.36 43.38 42.67
CA LEU A 748 2.15 43.38 41.83
C LEU A 748 0.89 43.72 42.64
N GLY A 749 0.90 43.41 43.94
CA GLY A 749 -0.20 43.64 44.87
C GLY A 749 -0.52 42.37 45.67
N THR A 750 -1.78 42.25 46.07
CA THR A 750 -2.35 41.13 46.82
C THR A 750 -3.27 40.27 45.95
N LEU A 751 -3.73 39.13 46.48
CA LEU A 751 -4.73 38.30 45.80
C LEU A 751 -6.05 39.06 45.55
N ASP A 752 -6.44 39.95 46.46
CA ASP A 752 -7.65 40.76 46.26
C ASP A 752 -7.45 41.80 45.14
N ASP A 753 -6.26 42.37 45.01
CA ASP A 753 -5.91 43.26 43.89
C ASP A 753 -5.97 42.50 42.56
N PHE A 754 -5.46 41.26 42.52
CA PHE A 754 -5.60 40.37 41.36
C PHE A 754 -7.06 40.12 41.01
N LYS A 755 -7.90 39.78 42.00
CA LYS A 755 -9.34 39.54 41.79
C LYS A 755 -10.07 40.78 41.26
N ARG A 756 -9.71 41.98 41.73
CA ARG A 756 -10.27 43.23 41.18
C ARG A 756 -9.88 43.46 39.73
N MET A 757 -8.60 43.25 39.38
CA MET A 757 -8.14 43.36 38.00
C MET A 757 -8.78 42.28 37.10
N LEU A 758 -8.93 41.04 37.58
CA LEU A 758 -9.62 39.96 36.88
C LEU A 758 -11.08 40.32 36.58
N ALA A 759 -11.80 40.88 37.57
CA ALA A 759 -13.17 41.36 37.37
C ALA A 759 -13.22 42.47 36.30
N ALA A 760 -12.30 43.43 36.36
CA ALA A 760 -12.21 44.48 35.33
C ALA A 760 -11.89 43.90 33.95
N ALA A 761 -11.02 42.90 33.84
CA ALA A 761 -10.73 42.22 32.58
C ALA A 761 -12.02 41.58 31.99
N HIS A 762 -12.81 40.90 32.82
CA HIS A 762 -14.10 40.34 32.40
C HIS A 762 -15.10 41.42 31.95
N ASP A 763 -15.18 42.57 32.64
CA ASP A 763 -16.02 43.71 32.22
C ASP A 763 -15.60 44.28 30.86
N HIS A 764 -14.32 44.12 30.50
CA HIS A 764 -13.77 44.45 29.19
C HIS A 764 -13.89 43.31 28.15
N GLY A 765 -14.49 42.18 28.51
CA GLY A 765 -14.63 41.00 27.65
C GLY A 765 -13.33 40.20 27.46
N LEU A 766 -12.37 40.33 28.38
CA LEU A 766 -11.07 39.65 28.35
C LEU A 766 -11.02 38.56 29.42
N GLU A 767 -10.66 37.35 29.03
CA GLU A 767 -10.31 36.28 29.98
C GLU A 767 -8.82 36.34 30.35
N ILE A 768 -8.47 36.03 31.60
CA ILE A 768 -7.06 35.91 32.01
C ILE A 768 -6.58 34.48 31.86
N ALA A 769 -5.45 34.32 31.18
CA ALA A 769 -4.66 33.08 31.16
C ALA A 769 -3.42 33.24 32.04
N LEU A 770 -3.23 32.33 33.00
CA LEU A 770 -2.02 32.31 33.82
C LEU A 770 -1.04 31.26 33.32
N ASP A 771 0.25 31.61 33.34
CA ASP A 771 1.31 30.62 33.18
C ASP A 771 1.32 29.63 34.35
N PHE A 772 1.44 28.34 34.03
CA PHE A 772 1.65 27.28 34.99
C PHE A 772 2.98 26.56 34.70
N ALA A 773 4.05 27.06 35.31
CA ALA A 773 5.38 26.47 35.23
C ALA A 773 5.72 25.61 36.45
N ILE A 774 5.82 24.29 36.22
CA ILE A 774 6.20 23.32 37.26
C ILE A 774 7.73 23.32 37.40
N GLN A 775 8.21 24.29 38.17
CA GLN A 775 9.61 24.50 38.56
C GLN A 775 9.68 25.47 39.73
N CYS A 776 10.79 25.49 40.44
CA CYS A 776 11.00 26.29 41.63
C CYS A 776 12.34 27.02 41.58
N SER A 777 12.42 28.23 42.10
CA SER A 777 13.69 28.85 42.46
C SER A 777 14.33 28.11 43.64
N PRO A 778 15.65 28.27 43.89
CA PRO A 778 16.28 27.71 45.09
C PRO A 778 15.68 28.24 46.41
N ASP A 779 14.96 29.37 46.38
CA ASP A 779 14.35 30.00 47.55
C ASP A 779 12.88 29.57 47.77
N HIS A 780 12.32 28.75 46.88
CA HIS A 780 10.92 28.33 46.96
C HIS A 780 10.64 27.57 48.27
N PRO A 781 9.50 27.82 48.96
CA PRO A 781 9.19 27.17 50.25
C PRO A 781 9.25 25.64 50.23
N TRP A 782 8.85 25.01 49.12
CA TRP A 782 8.94 23.56 48.93
C TRP A 782 10.35 22.98 49.07
N LEU A 783 11.43 23.73 48.81
CA LEU A 783 12.79 23.22 49.02
C LEU A 783 13.10 22.97 50.50
N LYS A 784 12.46 23.73 51.40
CA LYS A 784 12.57 23.56 52.86
C LYS A 784 11.52 22.60 53.40
N GLN A 785 10.28 22.70 52.90
CA GLN A 785 9.14 21.93 53.38
C GLN A 785 9.15 20.48 52.87
N HIS A 786 9.60 20.28 51.63
CA HIS A 786 9.59 19.01 50.92
C HIS A 786 10.93 18.76 50.19
N PRO A 787 12.06 18.70 50.90
CA PRO A 787 13.39 18.58 50.28
C PRO A 787 13.53 17.32 49.41
N THR A 788 12.83 16.24 49.74
CA THR A 788 12.85 14.96 49.02
C THR A 788 12.11 14.99 47.68
N TRP A 789 11.35 16.05 47.40
CA TRP A 789 10.75 16.26 46.07
C TRP A 789 11.79 16.68 45.02
N PHE A 790 13.03 16.99 45.39
CA PHE A 790 14.04 17.51 44.48
C PHE A 790 15.26 16.60 44.42
N ALA A 791 15.92 16.58 43.26
CA ALA A 791 17.12 15.79 43.04
C ALA A 791 18.37 16.54 43.55
N TRP A 792 18.82 16.19 44.75
CA TRP A 792 20.07 16.65 45.34
C TRP A 792 21.25 15.83 44.80
N ARG A 793 22.34 16.51 44.45
CA ARG A 793 23.60 15.88 44.08
C ARG A 793 24.33 15.37 45.33
N PRO A 794 25.28 14.42 45.18
CA PRO A 794 26.03 13.89 46.32
C PRO A 794 26.81 14.95 47.13
N ASP A 795 27.12 16.10 46.53
CA ASP A 795 27.79 17.24 47.17
C ASP A 795 26.82 18.20 47.88
N GLY A 796 25.52 17.87 47.92
CA GLY A 796 24.48 18.70 48.52
C GLY A 796 23.99 19.85 47.64
N THR A 797 24.44 19.97 46.40
CA THR A 797 23.94 20.99 45.46
C THR A 797 22.70 20.49 44.70
N LEU A 798 21.81 21.42 44.31
CA LEU A 798 20.66 21.08 43.48
C LEU A 798 21.07 20.99 42.00
N ARG A 799 20.53 20.00 41.30
CA ARG A 799 20.62 19.96 39.84
C ARG A 799 19.64 20.98 39.25
N TYR A 800 20.18 22.10 38.78
CA TYR A 800 19.40 23.12 38.08
C TYR A 800 18.80 22.58 36.76
N ALA A 801 17.71 23.19 36.30
CA ALA A 801 17.00 22.74 35.11
C ALA A 801 17.75 23.09 33.82
N GLU A 802 17.65 22.22 32.81
CA GLU A 802 18.23 22.43 31.49
C GLU A 802 17.22 21.98 30.41
N ASN A 803 17.15 22.73 29.31
CA ASN A 803 16.54 22.30 28.06
C ASN A 803 17.57 22.50 26.95
N PRO A 804 18.50 21.55 26.75
CA PRO A 804 19.70 21.77 25.95
C PRO A 804 19.42 22.39 24.57
N PRO A 805 20.13 23.48 24.18
CA PRO A 805 21.30 24.05 24.84
C PRO A 805 21.01 25.06 25.98
N LYS A 806 19.75 25.41 26.26
CA LYS A 806 19.39 26.40 27.30
C LYS A 806 19.66 25.86 28.71
N LYS A 807 20.30 26.69 29.55
CA LYS A 807 20.58 26.43 30.98
C LYS A 807 19.82 27.42 31.86
N TYR A 808 19.21 26.91 32.93
CA TYR A 808 18.40 27.70 33.84
C TYR A 808 18.92 27.52 35.28
N GLN A 809 20.01 28.22 35.61
CA GLN A 809 20.69 28.15 36.91
C GLN A 809 19.85 28.70 38.08
N ASP A 810 18.83 29.48 37.75
CA ASP A 810 17.87 30.13 38.64
C ASP A 810 16.68 29.24 39.02
N ILE A 811 16.57 28.01 38.46
CA ILE A 811 15.46 27.10 38.73
C ILE A 811 15.88 25.63 38.89
N VAL A 812 15.05 24.89 39.62
CA VAL A 812 15.14 23.45 39.86
C VAL A 812 13.77 22.81 39.59
N ASN A 813 13.78 21.56 39.12
CA ASN A 813 12.56 20.81 38.84
C ASN A 813 12.29 19.79 39.95
N PRO A 814 11.02 19.63 40.38
CA PRO A 814 10.66 18.52 41.25
C PRO A 814 10.74 17.18 40.51
N ASP A 815 11.12 16.12 41.23
CA ASP A 815 11.10 14.73 40.78
C ASP A 815 9.72 14.11 41.04
N PHE A 816 8.99 13.90 39.96
CA PHE A 816 7.63 13.35 39.98
C PHE A 816 7.52 11.92 40.52
N TYR A 817 8.63 11.19 40.61
CA TYR A 817 8.65 9.79 41.02
C TYR A 817 9.51 9.51 42.26
N ALA A 818 10.06 10.54 42.90
CA ALA A 818 10.68 10.40 44.22
C ALA A 818 9.71 9.70 45.20
N HIS A 819 10.25 8.83 46.06
CA HIS A 819 9.43 7.94 46.90
C HIS A 819 8.42 8.74 47.74
N ASP A 820 8.89 9.80 48.39
CA ASP A 820 8.09 10.66 49.29
C ASP A 820 7.29 11.75 48.54
N ALA A 821 7.45 11.87 47.21
CA ALA A 821 6.70 12.83 46.41
C ALA A 821 5.35 12.28 45.92
N LYS A 822 5.13 10.97 46.03
CA LYS A 822 3.90 10.31 45.56
C LYS A 822 2.99 9.98 46.75
N PRO A 823 1.71 10.39 46.73
CA PRO A 823 1.01 11.17 45.70
C PRO A 823 1.10 12.70 45.88
N ASP A 824 1.71 13.17 46.97
CA ASP A 824 1.54 14.53 47.49
C ASP A 824 1.96 15.65 46.53
N LEU A 825 3.04 15.47 45.74
CA LEU A 825 3.44 16.44 44.73
C LEU A 825 2.36 16.60 43.65
N TRP A 826 1.78 15.50 43.18
CA TRP A 826 0.75 15.53 42.14
C TRP A 826 -0.51 16.21 42.64
N LEU A 827 -0.92 15.92 43.89
CA LEU A 827 -2.04 16.57 44.56
C LEU A 827 -1.78 18.06 44.75
N SER A 828 -0.59 18.45 45.22
CA SER A 828 -0.22 19.86 45.43
C SER A 828 -0.25 20.66 44.14
N LEU A 829 0.27 20.10 43.03
CA LEU A 829 0.25 20.75 41.72
C LEU A 829 -1.17 20.93 41.17
N ARG A 830 -2.06 19.94 41.39
CA ARG A 830 -3.48 20.07 41.08
C ARG A 830 -4.13 21.15 41.95
N ASP A 831 -3.85 21.16 43.24
CA ASP A 831 -4.48 22.08 44.19
C ASP A 831 -4.09 23.54 43.94
N VAL A 832 -2.88 23.80 43.42
CA VAL A 832 -2.50 25.11 42.90
C VAL A 832 -3.42 25.55 41.75
N ILE A 833 -3.72 24.68 40.79
CA ILE A 833 -4.64 24.99 39.69
C ILE A 833 -6.05 25.26 40.23
N LEU A 834 -6.54 24.43 41.16
CA LEU A 834 -7.86 24.61 41.78
C LEU A 834 -7.93 25.92 42.57
N PHE A 835 -6.88 26.31 43.29
CA PHE A 835 -6.78 27.59 43.98
C PHE A 835 -6.99 28.78 43.02
N TRP A 836 -6.35 28.77 41.86
CA TRP A 836 -6.52 29.83 40.86
C TRP A 836 -7.88 29.77 40.15
N ILE A 837 -8.46 28.57 39.99
CA ILE A 837 -9.85 28.41 39.52
C ILE A 837 -10.83 29.04 40.52
N ASP A 838 -10.64 28.81 41.82
CA ASP A 838 -11.46 29.42 42.88
C ASP A 838 -11.28 30.95 42.92
N ALA A 839 -10.10 31.46 42.54
CA ALA A 839 -9.87 32.89 42.34
C ALA A 839 -10.53 33.46 41.07
N GLY A 840 -11.02 32.63 40.15
CA GLY A 840 -11.76 33.01 38.94
C GLY A 840 -11.05 32.76 37.61
N VAL A 841 -9.83 32.22 37.62
CA VAL A 841 -9.08 31.90 36.38
C VAL A 841 -9.66 30.67 35.71
N ARG A 842 -9.76 30.67 34.38
CA ARG A 842 -10.29 29.53 33.60
C ARG A 842 -9.37 29.04 32.49
N ILE A 843 -8.20 29.67 32.33
CA ILE A 843 -7.24 29.35 31.28
C ILE A 843 -5.85 29.25 31.88
N PHE A 844 -5.15 28.15 31.58
CA PHE A 844 -3.77 27.92 32.00
C PHE A 844 -2.89 27.65 30.78
N ARG A 845 -1.88 28.49 30.57
CA ARG A 845 -0.79 28.22 29.63
C ARG A 845 0.24 27.41 30.41
N VAL A 846 0.40 26.14 30.05
CA VAL A 846 1.30 25.24 30.76
C VAL A 846 2.66 25.27 30.10
N ASP A 847 3.68 25.61 30.90
CA ASP A 847 5.07 25.71 30.45
C ASP A 847 5.72 24.34 30.26
N ASN A 848 6.32 24.12 29.09
CA ASN A 848 7.10 22.93 28.76
C ASN A 848 6.52 21.59 29.27
N PRO A 849 5.22 21.27 29.05
CA PRO A 849 4.59 20.05 29.58
C PRO A 849 5.26 18.76 29.09
N HIS A 850 5.96 18.81 27.95
CA HIS A 850 6.71 17.69 27.38
C HIS A 850 7.91 17.23 28.25
N THR A 851 8.31 18.03 29.25
CA THR A 851 9.36 17.69 30.21
C THR A 851 8.82 16.99 31.47
N LYS A 852 7.49 16.91 31.61
CA LYS A 852 6.81 16.31 32.77
C LYS A 852 6.09 15.01 32.35
N PRO A 853 5.79 14.08 33.29
CA PRO A 853 5.27 12.77 32.92
C PRO A 853 3.88 12.82 32.26
N PHE A 854 3.68 12.05 31.19
CA PHE A 854 2.37 11.93 30.55
C PHE A 854 1.25 11.43 31.48
N PRO A 855 1.45 10.42 32.35
CA PRO A 855 0.40 9.96 33.25
C PRO A 855 -0.08 11.05 34.23
N PHE A 856 0.82 11.96 34.64
CA PHE A 856 0.46 13.10 35.48
C PHE A 856 -0.49 14.04 34.75
N TRP A 857 -0.18 14.43 33.50
CA TRP A 857 -1.05 15.31 32.73
C TRP A 857 -2.41 14.68 32.42
N GLU A 858 -2.42 13.40 32.06
CA GLU A 858 -3.65 12.64 31.79
C GLU A 858 -4.56 12.60 33.02
N TRP A 859 -4.00 12.33 34.20
CA TRP A 859 -4.73 12.34 35.46
C TRP A 859 -5.18 13.76 35.86
N MET A 860 -4.27 14.72 35.93
CA MET A 860 -4.53 16.06 36.46
C MET A 860 -5.58 16.80 35.63
N ILE A 861 -5.46 16.78 34.30
CA ILE A 861 -6.41 17.47 33.42
C ILE A 861 -7.79 16.83 33.52
N ASN A 862 -7.87 15.50 33.53
CA ASN A 862 -9.15 14.80 33.70
C ASN A 862 -9.79 15.12 35.05
N ASP A 863 -8.99 15.10 36.12
CA ASP A 863 -9.44 15.38 37.48
C ASP A 863 -9.94 16.83 37.65
N VAL A 864 -9.25 17.82 37.06
CA VAL A 864 -9.74 19.21 37.01
C VAL A 864 -11.03 19.32 36.19
N ARG A 865 -11.09 18.73 34.99
CA ARG A 865 -12.25 18.85 34.09
C ARG A 865 -13.50 18.13 34.58
N VAL A 866 -13.37 17.09 35.41
CA VAL A 866 -14.52 16.48 36.08
C VAL A 866 -15.22 17.48 37.01
N ARG A 867 -14.48 18.43 37.60
CA ARG A 867 -15.04 19.48 38.48
C ARG A 867 -15.37 20.77 37.73
N HIS A 868 -14.52 21.16 36.79
CA HIS A 868 -14.58 22.42 36.04
C HIS A 868 -14.36 22.14 34.54
N PRO A 869 -15.39 21.62 33.83
CA PRO A 869 -15.25 21.19 32.43
C PRO A 869 -15.03 22.35 31.45
N ASP A 870 -15.19 23.60 31.90
CA ASP A 870 -14.96 24.84 31.16
C ASP A 870 -13.48 25.30 31.12
N VAL A 871 -12.60 24.68 31.90
CA VAL A 871 -11.18 25.06 31.99
C VAL A 871 -10.40 24.68 30.73
N ILE A 872 -9.62 25.63 30.22
CA ILE A 872 -8.76 25.48 29.05
C ILE A 872 -7.30 25.32 29.47
N PHE A 873 -6.64 24.32 28.89
CA PHE A 873 -5.19 24.14 29.01
C PHE A 873 -4.51 24.32 27.65
N LEU A 874 -3.55 25.23 27.57
CA LEU A 874 -2.68 25.44 26.41
C LEU A 874 -1.32 24.79 26.66
N ALA A 875 -0.93 23.82 25.83
CA ALA A 875 0.38 23.17 25.92
C ALA A 875 1.45 23.96 25.17
N GLU A 876 2.44 24.53 25.89
CA GLU A 876 3.64 25.07 25.26
C GLU A 876 4.69 23.97 25.01
N ALA A 877 4.53 23.23 23.92
CA ALA A 877 5.37 22.08 23.61
C ALA A 877 6.07 22.21 22.26
N PHE A 878 7.18 22.93 22.22
CA PHE A 878 8.08 22.94 21.05
C PHE A 878 9.01 21.73 21.07
N THR A 879 8.46 20.56 20.76
CA THR A 879 9.15 19.27 20.80
C THR A 879 8.83 18.45 19.55
N ARG A 880 9.14 17.15 19.48
CA ARG A 880 8.83 16.30 18.30
C ARG A 880 7.32 16.10 18.08
N PRO A 881 6.85 15.90 16.83
CA PRO A 881 5.42 15.92 16.51
C PRO A 881 4.57 14.91 17.29
N ARG A 882 5.08 13.68 17.49
CA ARG A 882 4.34 12.63 18.22
C ARG A 882 4.12 12.97 19.70
N VAL A 883 5.04 13.73 20.31
CA VAL A 883 4.91 14.17 21.71
C VAL A 883 3.86 15.29 21.80
N MET A 884 3.88 16.25 20.87
CA MET A 884 2.85 17.29 20.79
C MET A 884 1.45 16.70 20.60
N ALA A 885 1.32 15.75 19.66
CA ALA A 885 0.07 15.04 19.44
C ALA A 885 -0.38 14.25 20.68
N ARG A 886 0.56 13.60 21.39
CA ARG A 886 0.25 12.90 22.64
C ARG A 886 -0.33 13.85 23.68
N LEU A 887 0.31 14.99 23.94
CA LEU A 887 -0.19 15.97 24.92
C LEU A 887 -1.62 16.44 24.57
N ALA A 888 -1.88 16.74 23.29
CA ALA A 888 -3.24 17.07 22.85
C ALA A 888 -4.24 15.94 23.18
N LYS A 889 -3.89 14.66 22.92
CA LYS A 889 -4.74 13.50 23.28
C LYS A 889 -5.01 13.36 24.78
N LEU A 890 -4.05 13.75 25.64
CA LEU A 890 -4.17 13.63 27.10
C LEU A 890 -5.19 14.60 27.71
N GLY A 891 -5.61 15.63 26.98
CA GLY A 891 -6.65 16.56 27.42
C GLY A 891 -6.34 18.05 27.22
N PHE A 892 -5.14 18.41 26.77
CA PHE A 892 -4.82 19.82 26.49
C PHE A 892 -5.74 20.40 25.42
N SER A 893 -6.54 21.42 25.75
CA SER A 893 -7.49 22.08 24.84
C SER A 893 -6.84 22.60 23.56
N GLN A 894 -5.65 23.18 23.73
CA GLN A 894 -4.91 23.91 22.70
C GLN A 894 -3.43 23.54 22.74
N SER A 895 -2.74 23.73 21.63
CA SER A 895 -1.31 23.45 21.49
C SER A 895 -0.60 24.61 20.80
N TYR A 896 0.54 25.03 21.34
CA TYR A 896 1.54 25.75 20.53
C TYR A 896 1.99 24.88 19.35
N THR A 897 2.59 25.51 18.34
CA THR A 897 2.84 24.88 17.04
C THR A 897 4.18 25.26 16.45
N TYR A 898 4.54 24.65 15.31
CA TYR A 898 5.74 25.06 14.58
C TYR A 898 5.54 26.28 13.68
N PHE A 899 4.44 27.01 13.82
CA PHE A 899 4.07 28.12 12.95
C PHE A 899 5.21 29.11 12.72
N THR A 900 5.94 29.50 13.77
CA THR A 900 7.08 30.44 13.72
C THR A 900 8.25 29.96 12.86
N TRP A 901 8.38 28.65 12.61
CA TRP A 901 9.42 28.06 11.75
C TRP A 901 8.84 27.50 10.44
N ARG A 902 7.68 27.98 10.00
CA ARG A 902 7.15 27.77 8.65
C ARG A 902 7.21 29.09 7.92
N GLU A 903 7.85 29.13 6.75
CA GLU A 903 8.15 30.40 6.06
C GLU A 903 7.67 30.39 4.61
N SER A 904 7.82 29.27 3.91
CA SER A 904 7.44 29.16 2.50
C SER A 904 5.99 28.70 2.30
N LYS A 905 5.47 28.91 1.08
CA LYS A 905 4.15 28.39 0.65
C LYS A 905 4.04 26.88 0.87
N ARG A 906 5.11 26.15 0.53
CA ARG A 906 5.22 24.70 0.75
C ARG A 906 5.12 24.35 2.23
N ASP A 907 5.88 25.02 3.08
CA ASP A 907 5.89 24.76 4.53
C ASP A 907 4.50 24.90 5.15
N PHE A 908 3.79 25.97 4.81
CA PHE A 908 2.43 26.19 5.29
C PHE A 908 1.44 25.18 4.74
N THR A 909 1.52 24.88 3.44
CA THR A 909 0.61 23.94 2.79
C THR A 909 0.78 22.55 3.39
N GLU A 910 2.01 22.03 3.51
CA GLU A 910 2.28 20.72 4.10
C GLU A 910 1.85 20.66 5.58
N TYR A 911 2.17 21.69 6.37
CA TYR A 911 1.86 21.68 7.80
C TYR A 911 0.36 21.76 8.09
N LEU A 912 -0.36 22.64 7.40
CA LEU A 912 -1.80 22.78 7.60
C LEU A 912 -2.57 21.61 6.99
N THR A 913 -2.09 21.02 5.89
CA THR A 913 -2.65 19.75 5.37
C THR A 913 -2.51 18.65 6.39
N GLN A 914 -1.35 18.52 7.05
CA GLN A 914 -1.17 17.57 8.15
C GLN A 914 -2.17 17.80 9.29
N LEU A 915 -2.36 19.05 9.72
CA LEU A 915 -3.26 19.38 10.83
C LEU A 915 -4.75 19.18 10.50
N THR A 916 -5.14 19.35 9.24
CA THR A 916 -6.57 19.39 8.84
C THR A 916 -7.07 18.11 8.17
N GLN A 917 -6.19 17.35 7.52
CA GLN A 917 -6.55 16.16 6.70
C GLN A 917 -6.10 14.82 7.30
N THR A 918 -5.46 14.81 8.46
CA THR A 918 -5.12 13.59 9.22
C THR A 918 -5.91 13.52 10.52
N ASP A 919 -5.78 12.43 11.28
CA ASP A 919 -6.41 12.23 12.59
C ASP A 919 -6.17 13.37 13.60
N LEU A 920 -5.15 14.22 13.38
CA LEU A 920 -4.90 15.40 14.21
C LEU A 920 -6.12 16.32 14.28
N ARG A 921 -6.95 16.38 13.22
CA ARG A 921 -8.17 17.19 13.19
C ARG A 921 -9.14 16.88 14.33
N GLU A 922 -9.08 15.65 14.86
CA GLU A 922 -10.00 15.16 15.87
C GLU A 922 -9.68 15.65 17.28
N PHE A 923 -8.44 16.08 17.56
CA PHE A 923 -8.02 16.40 18.92
C PHE A 923 -6.99 17.54 19.05
N PHE A 924 -6.35 17.97 17.97
CA PHE A 924 -5.30 18.98 17.99
C PHE A 924 -5.86 20.35 17.58
N ARG A 925 -5.78 21.35 18.47
CA ARG A 925 -6.19 22.73 18.15
C ARG A 925 -4.96 23.66 18.18
N PRO A 926 -4.51 24.16 17.01
CA PRO A 926 -3.27 24.93 16.91
C PRO A 926 -3.46 26.39 17.34
N ASN A 927 -2.74 26.83 18.37
CA ASN A 927 -2.63 28.24 18.74
C ASN A 927 -1.40 28.86 18.05
N PHE A 928 -1.63 29.76 17.10
CA PHE A 928 -0.58 30.39 16.28
C PHE A 928 -0.08 31.69 16.91
N PHE A 929 0.82 31.56 17.89
CA PHE A 929 1.59 32.71 18.36
C PHE A 929 2.58 33.17 17.28
N VAL A 930 2.56 34.46 16.95
CA VAL A 930 3.47 35.06 15.94
C VAL A 930 4.87 35.29 16.49
N ASN A 931 4.97 35.51 17.80
CA ASN A 931 6.18 35.63 18.59
C ASN A 931 5.89 35.17 20.03
N THR A 932 6.94 34.92 20.81
CA THR A 932 6.85 34.71 22.26
C THR A 932 8.05 35.38 22.92
N PRO A 933 8.09 35.56 24.25
CA PRO A 933 9.27 36.14 24.92
C PRO A 933 10.57 35.37 24.67
N ASP A 934 10.48 34.10 24.28
CA ASP A 934 11.60 33.20 23.94
C ASP A 934 11.87 33.08 22.44
N ILE A 935 10.94 33.54 21.59
CA ILE A 935 10.96 33.36 20.14
C ILE A 935 10.68 34.71 19.47
N ASN A 936 11.77 35.40 19.13
CA ASN A 936 11.88 36.46 18.13
C ASN A 936 12.30 35.80 16.79
N PRO A 937 11.33 35.44 15.90
CA PRO A 937 11.62 34.64 14.71
C PRO A 937 12.70 35.24 13.83
N ARG A 938 13.70 34.44 13.43
CA ARG A 938 14.89 34.94 12.70
C ARG A 938 14.55 35.72 11.45
N HIS A 939 13.56 35.27 10.68
CA HIS A 939 13.14 35.95 9.47
C HIS A 939 12.56 37.35 9.76
N LEU A 940 11.84 37.56 10.87
CA LEU A 940 11.29 38.86 11.21
C LEU A 940 12.37 39.90 11.58
N GLN A 941 13.53 39.45 12.04
CA GLN A 941 14.65 40.32 12.44
C GLN A 941 15.17 41.21 11.30
N SER A 942 14.95 40.83 10.03
CA SER A 942 15.41 41.56 8.84
C SER A 942 14.30 42.03 7.90
N GLN A 943 13.06 41.58 8.07
CA GLN A 943 11.96 41.84 7.12
C GLN A 943 11.23 43.16 7.33
N GLY A 944 11.48 43.86 8.44
CA GLY A 944 10.80 45.11 8.78
C GLY A 944 9.28 44.97 8.88
N ARG A 945 8.56 46.11 8.83
CA ARG A 945 7.09 46.16 9.00
C ARG A 945 6.30 45.19 8.10
N PRO A 946 6.62 45.01 6.80
CA PRO A 946 5.90 44.06 5.94
C PRO A 946 5.92 42.62 6.46
N GLY A 947 7.07 42.16 6.98
CA GLY A 947 7.19 40.83 7.57
C GLY A 947 6.19 40.61 8.71
N PHE A 948 6.08 41.58 9.64
CA PHE A 948 5.14 41.50 10.76
C PHE A 948 3.67 41.46 10.29
N LEU A 949 3.32 42.26 9.27
CA LEU A 949 1.98 42.25 8.67
C LEU A 949 1.66 40.89 8.03
N ILE A 950 2.59 40.33 7.24
CA ILE A 950 2.44 39.01 6.60
C ILE A 950 2.22 37.93 7.68
N ARG A 951 3.03 37.94 8.75
CA ARG A 951 2.90 36.98 9.85
C ARG A 951 1.58 37.11 10.61
N ALA A 952 1.12 38.33 10.87
CA ALA A 952 -0.18 38.58 11.48
C ALA A 952 -1.31 38.02 10.61
N ALA A 953 -1.31 38.30 9.30
CA ALA A 953 -2.31 37.79 8.37
C ALA A 953 -2.30 36.25 8.30
N LEU A 954 -1.12 35.62 8.23
CA LEU A 954 -1.00 34.16 8.24
C LEU A 954 -1.59 33.55 9.51
N ALA A 955 -1.25 34.08 10.68
CA ALA A 955 -1.73 33.55 11.96
C ALA A 955 -3.26 33.71 12.10
N THR A 956 -3.76 34.91 11.77
CA THR A 956 -5.17 35.28 11.91
C THR A 956 -6.07 34.58 10.91
N MET A 957 -5.60 34.33 9.69
CA MET A 957 -6.41 33.72 8.64
C MET A 957 -6.31 32.19 8.65
N LEU A 958 -5.17 31.58 8.98
CA LEU A 958 -5.03 30.12 8.92
C LEU A 958 -5.63 29.40 10.14
N SER A 959 -5.56 29.99 11.36
CA SER A 959 -6.07 29.35 12.58
C SER A 959 -7.20 30.13 13.25
N GLY A 960 -8.12 29.41 13.92
CA GLY A 960 -9.09 30.02 14.84
C GLY A 960 -8.44 30.56 16.12
N LEU A 961 -7.24 30.09 16.47
CA LEU A 961 -6.48 30.55 17.64
C LEU A 961 -5.17 31.19 17.19
N TRP A 962 -4.93 32.41 17.62
CA TRP A 962 -3.66 33.09 17.39
C TRP A 962 -3.27 33.91 18.61
N GLY A 963 -1.99 34.23 18.71
CA GLY A 963 -1.47 34.98 19.84
C GLY A 963 -0.34 35.93 19.47
N VAL A 964 -0.18 36.97 20.29
CA VAL A 964 0.83 38.01 20.12
C VAL A 964 1.45 38.30 21.48
N TYR A 965 2.78 38.35 21.55
CA TYR A 965 3.51 38.91 22.70
C TYR A 965 3.80 40.40 22.48
N SER A 966 3.51 41.21 23.50
CA SER A 966 3.63 42.67 23.47
C SER A 966 4.98 43.15 22.95
N GLY A 967 4.94 44.09 22.01
CA GLY A 967 6.10 44.57 21.25
C GLY A 967 6.06 44.15 19.79
N PHE A 968 5.35 43.06 19.46
CA PHE A 968 5.10 42.67 18.06
C PHE A 968 4.34 43.75 17.29
N GLU A 969 3.34 44.39 17.92
CA GLU A 969 2.57 45.45 17.28
C GLU A 969 3.42 46.68 16.97
N LEU A 970 4.57 46.82 17.63
CA LEU A 970 5.55 47.87 17.39
C LEU A 970 6.60 47.46 16.36
N CYS A 971 6.51 46.24 15.82
CA CYS A 971 7.53 45.62 14.97
C CYS A 971 8.90 45.50 15.67
N GLU A 972 8.90 45.20 16.98
CA GLU A 972 10.14 45.00 17.72
C GLU A 972 10.84 43.71 17.27
N ALA A 973 12.09 43.84 16.82
CA ALA A 973 12.82 42.76 16.16
C ALA A 973 14.29 42.64 16.60
N ALA A 974 14.76 43.54 17.48
CA ALA A 974 16.14 43.51 17.95
C ALA A 974 16.43 42.21 18.71
N ALA A 975 17.49 41.52 18.31
CA ALA A 975 17.85 40.21 18.84
C ALA A 975 19.26 40.20 19.42
N LEU A 976 19.51 39.27 20.34
CA LEU A 976 20.88 38.91 20.70
C LEU A 976 21.59 38.28 19.47
N PRO A 977 22.91 38.48 19.30
CA PRO A 977 23.63 37.97 18.13
C PRO A 977 23.41 36.46 17.91
N ASN A 978 23.04 36.10 16.68
CA ASN A 978 22.73 34.72 16.26
C ASN A 978 21.66 33.99 17.10
N SER A 979 20.77 34.73 17.78
CA SER A 979 19.75 34.18 18.67
C SER A 979 18.33 34.44 18.16
N GLU A 980 17.37 33.66 18.68
CA GLU A 980 15.93 33.95 18.62
C GLU A 980 15.46 34.67 19.90
N GLU A 981 16.36 35.02 20.81
CA GLU A 981 16.03 35.80 22.01
C GLU A 981 16.06 37.30 21.69
N TYR A 982 15.08 38.03 22.22
CA TYR A 982 15.04 39.49 22.16
C TYR A 982 16.25 40.13 22.85
N LEU A 983 16.80 41.19 22.26
CA LEU A 983 17.73 42.09 22.94
C LEU A 983 16.99 42.83 24.05
N ASP A 984 17.62 42.98 25.22
CA ASP A 984 17.04 43.64 26.40
C ASP A 984 15.68 43.03 26.79
N SER A 985 15.60 41.70 26.71
CA SER A 985 14.38 40.91 26.90
C SER A 985 13.64 41.25 28.20
N GLU A 986 12.34 41.50 28.07
CA GLU A 986 11.41 41.78 29.17
C GLU A 986 11.34 40.67 30.23
N LYS A 987 11.81 39.46 29.90
CA LYS A 987 11.99 38.37 30.88
C LYS A 987 12.96 38.74 32.00
N TYR A 988 13.92 39.62 31.77
CA TYR A 988 14.96 39.95 32.76
C TYR A 988 14.97 41.43 33.19
N GLN A 989 14.09 42.26 32.62
CA GLN A 989 14.00 43.69 32.96
C GLN A 989 12.58 44.23 32.75
N ILE A 990 12.27 45.34 33.40
CA ILE A 990 11.07 46.13 33.12
C ILE A 990 11.27 46.86 31.78
N ARG A 991 10.21 46.95 30.98
CA ARG A 991 10.17 47.68 29.71
C ARG A 991 9.03 48.69 29.75
N ALA A 992 9.25 49.87 29.17
CA ALA A 992 8.20 50.85 28.90
C ALA A 992 8.12 51.04 27.38
N TRP A 993 6.90 51.00 26.84
CA TRP A 993 6.69 51.04 25.41
C TRP A 993 6.00 52.34 24.99
N ASP A 994 6.52 53.01 23.96
CA ASP A 994 5.75 54.01 23.22
C ASP A 994 4.76 53.28 22.30
N TRP A 995 3.57 53.06 22.83
CA TRP A 995 2.48 52.35 22.15
C TRP A 995 1.99 53.01 20.87
N ASN A 996 2.29 54.30 20.68
CA ASN A 996 1.91 55.08 19.50
C ASN A 996 3.09 55.34 18.55
N ARG A 997 4.23 54.66 18.75
CA ARG A 997 5.42 54.77 17.91
C ARG A 997 5.05 54.69 16.41
N PRO A 998 5.49 55.64 15.57
CA PRO A 998 5.23 55.60 14.13
C PRO A 998 5.70 54.28 13.50
N GLY A 999 4.88 53.71 12.61
CA GLY A 999 5.18 52.43 11.95
C GLY A 999 4.64 51.19 12.67
N ASN A 1000 3.96 51.35 13.81
CA ASN A 1000 3.23 50.25 14.45
C ASN A 1000 2.13 49.66 13.53
N ILE A 1001 1.64 48.48 13.89
CA ILE A 1001 0.62 47.72 13.17
C ILE A 1001 -0.65 47.47 14.00
N VAL A 1002 -0.90 48.34 14.99
CA VAL A 1002 -2.07 48.22 15.89
C VAL A 1002 -3.37 48.23 15.09
N ARG A 1003 -3.49 49.13 14.12
CA ARG A 1003 -4.67 49.24 13.24
C ARG A 1003 -4.93 47.92 12.50
N GLU A 1004 -3.91 47.34 11.90
CA GLU A 1004 -4.04 46.10 11.13
C GLU A 1004 -4.41 44.92 12.02
N ILE A 1005 -3.83 44.83 13.23
CA ILE A 1005 -4.23 43.83 14.23
C ILE A 1005 -5.71 43.99 14.62
N THR A 1006 -6.15 45.22 14.90
CA THR A 1006 -7.56 45.53 15.19
C THR A 1006 -8.48 45.07 14.07
N GLU A 1007 -8.16 45.41 12.82
CA GLU A 1007 -8.97 45.02 11.67
C GLU A 1007 -8.98 43.50 11.45
N LEU A 1008 -7.83 42.83 11.56
CA LEU A 1008 -7.76 41.37 11.42
C LEU A 1008 -8.61 40.65 12.49
N ASN A 1009 -8.58 41.12 13.74
CA ASN A 1009 -9.43 40.59 14.81
C ASN A 1009 -10.92 40.88 14.56
N ARG A 1010 -11.26 42.08 14.06
CA ARG A 1010 -12.63 42.41 13.66
C ARG A 1010 -13.12 41.47 12.55
N ILE A 1011 -12.31 41.27 11.51
CA ILE A 1011 -12.61 40.38 10.38
C ILE A 1011 -12.84 38.95 10.88
N ARG A 1012 -11.96 38.45 11.77
CA ARG A 1012 -12.13 37.13 12.39
C ARG A 1012 -13.47 37.01 13.10
N ARG A 1013 -13.81 37.96 13.99
CA ARG A 1013 -15.05 37.94 14.79
C ARG A 1013 -16.33 37.99 13.95
N THR A 1014 -16.30 38.68 12.80
CA THR A 1014 -17.48 38.83 11.94
C THR A 1014 -17.63 37.72 10.89
N ASN A 1015 -16.68 36.78 10.81
CA ASN A 1015 -16.65 35.74 9.77
C ASN A 1015 -16.43 34.35 10.38
N PRO A 1016 -17.52 33.59 10.66
CA PRO A 1016 -17.45 32.25 11.25
C PRO A 1016 -16.55 31.25 10.50
N ALA A 1017 -16.33 31.44 9.20
CA ALA A 1017 -15.37 30.64 8.44
C ALA A 1017 -13.95 30.66 9.03
N LEU A 1018 -13.57 31.75 9.71
CA LEU A 1018 -12.26 31.95 10.33
C LEU A 1018 -12.17 31.40 11.76
N HIS A 1019 -13.27 30.95 12.35
CA HIS A 1019 -13.30 30.49 13.75
C HIS A 1019 -12.64 29.12 13.98
N SER A 1020 -12.20 28.45 12.92
CA SER A 1020 -11.52 27.15 12.99
C SER A 1020 -10.38 27.08 11.99
N HIS A 1021 -9.38 26.25 12.28
CA HIS A 1021 -8.35 25.87 11.31
C HIS A 1021 -8.83 24.78 10.34
N LEU A 1022 -9.91 24.05 10.69
CA LEU A 1022 -10.44 22.94 9.89
C LEU A 1022 -11.21 23.37 8.63
N ASN A 1023 -11.59 24.64 8.55
CA ASN A 1023 -12.39 25.19 7.46
C ASN A 1023 -11.54 25.60 6.24
N LEU A 1024 -10.35 25.03 6.07
CA LEU A 1024 -9.32 25.51 5.14
C LEU A 1024 -9.26 24.68 3.86
N THR A 1025 -9.18 25.33 2.70
CA THR A 1025 -8.87 24.70 1.41
C THR A 1025 -7.83 25.54 0.68
N PHE A 1026 -6.64 24.98 0.42
CA PHE A 1026 -5.63 25.65 -0.41
C PHE A 1026 -6.07 25.66 -1.87
N LEU A 1027 -5.90 26.79 -2.54
CA LEU A 1027 -6.32 27.00 -3.92
C LEU A 1027 -5.10 27.28 -4.82
N PRO A 1028 -5.20 26.99 -6.13
CA PRO A 1028 -4.10 27.24 -7.06
C PRO A 1028 -3.78 28.74 -7.18
N ALA A 1029 -2.50 29.06 -7.05
CA ALA A 1029 -1.91 30.34 -7.42
C ALA A 1029 -0.57 30.05 -8.11
N HIS A 1030 -0.41 30.44 -9.38
CA HIS A 1030 0.78 30.14 -10.18
C HIS A 1030 1.97 31.07 -9.84
N ASN A 1031 2.27 31.23 -8.55
CA ASN A 1031 3.43 31.93 -8.02
C ASN A 1031 3.79 31.32 -6.65
N GLU A 1032 5.05 30.95 -6.43
CA GLU A 1032 5.52 30.34 -5.17
C GLU A 1032 5.56 31.34 -4.00
N SER A 1033 5.63 32.64 -4.28
CA SER A 1033 5.56 33.70 -3.28
C SER A 1033 4.13 34.04 -2.88
N ILE A 1034 3.10 33.56 -3.59
CA ILE A 1034 1.70 33.81 -3.24
C ILE A 1034 1.07 32.56 -2.63
N LEU A 1035 0.69 32.66 -1.35
CA LEU A 1035 -0.17 31.68 -0.69
C LEU A 1035 -1.64 32.07 -0.91
N PHE A 1036 -2.44 31.15 -1.45
CA PHE A 1036 -3.83 31.39 -1.79
C PHE A 1036 -4.73 30.28 -1.24
N PHE A 1037 -5.81 30.66 -0.55
CA PHE A 1037 -6.71 29.69 0.07
C PHE A 1037 -8.11 30.26 0.32
N GLU A 1038 -9.04 29.33 0.47
CA GLU A 1038 -10.42 29.57 0.87
C GLU A 1038 -10.63 29.10 2.32
N LYS A 1039 -11.46 29.86 3.05
CA LYS A 1039 -12.10 29.41 4.28
C LYS A 1039 -13.60 29.54 4.19
N ALA A 1040 -14.31 28.46 4.49
CA ALA A 1040 -15.76 28.41 4.37
C ALA A 1040 -16.42 27.74 5.58
N THR A 1041 -17.58 28.25 5.98
CA THR A 1041 -18.50 27.50 6.85
C THR A 1041 -19.00 26.24 6.13
N PRO A 1042 -19.43 25.19 6.85
CA PRO A 1042 -19.99 23.98 6.22
C PRO A 1042 -21.17 24.27 5.28
N ALA A 1043 -22.04 25.23 5.63
CA ALA A 1043 -23.14 25.68 4.78
C ALA A 1043 -22.71 26.59 3.62
N ARG A 1044 -21.44 27.02 3.56
CA ARG A 1044 -20.88 27.97 2.56
C ARG A 1044 -21.67 29.29 2.46
N ASP A 1045 -22.32 29.69 3.55
CA ASP A 1045 -23.01 30.98 3.73
C ASP A 1045 -22.03 32.10 4.15
N ASN A 1046 -20.85 31.74 4.63
CA ASN A 1046 -19.71 32.62 4.85
C ASN A 1046 -18.47 32.03 4.20
N VAL A 1047 -18.00 32.65 3.12
CA VAL A 1047 -16.80 32.23 2.36
C VAL A 1047 -15.81 33.37 2.28
N ILE A 1048 -14.58 33.10 2.73
CA ILE A 1048 -13.46 34.04 2.76
C ILE A 1048 -12.35 33.53 1.86
N ILE A 1049 -11.90 34.37 0.94
CA ILE A 1049 -10.78 34.11 0.05
C ILE A 1049 -9.61 34.97 0.49
N VAL A 1050 -8.43 34.37 0.61
CA VAL A 1050 -7.23 35.04 1.11
C VAL A 1050 -6.06 34.82 0.18
N ALA A 1051 -5.40 35.90 -0.22
CA ALA A 1051 -4.12 35.90 -0.93
C ALA A 1051 -3.06 36.63 -0.09
N ILE A 1052 -1.91 35.99 0.14
CA ILE A 1052 -0.81 36.57 0.93
C ILE A 1052 0.47 36.49 0.11
N ASN A 1053 1.16 37.62 -0.04
CA ASN A 1053 2.52 37.69 -0.55
C ASN A 1053 3.50 37.34 0.57
N LEU A 1054 4.23 36.24 0.42
CA LEU A 1054 5.24 35.76 1.35
C LEU A 1054 6.60 36.43 1.13
N ASP A 1055 6.79 37.17 0.04
CA ASP A 1055 7.96 38.01 -0.20
C ASP A 1055 7.75 39.38 0.46
N PRO A 1056 8.49 39.71 1.53
CA PRO A 1056 8.31 40.96 2.27
C PRO A 1056 9.01 42.15 1.59
N TYR A 1057 9.74 41.92 0.49
CA TYR A 1057 10.58 42.93 -0.17
C TYR A 1057 10.04 43.36 -1.53
N ASN A 1058 9.45 42.44 -2.31
CA ASN A 1058 9.04 42.73 -3.68
C ASN A 1058 7.53 42.53 -3.92
N GLU A 1059 6.98 43.33 -4.83
CA GLU A 1059 5.64 43.12 -5.37
C GLU A 1059 5.57 41.77 -6.10
N GLN A 1060 4.50 41.01 -5.87
CA GLN A 1060 4.25 39.73 -6.51
C GLN A 1060 2.86 39.72 -7.16
N GLY A 1061 2.74 39.05 -8.30
CA GLY A 1061 1.48 38.83 -8.99
C GLY A 1061 1.22 37.35 -9.29
N ALA A 1062 -0.04 36.95 -9.37
CA ALA A 1062 -0.43 35.59 -9.71
C ALA A 1062 -1.83 35.53 -10.35
N ASP A 1063 -1.99 34.60 -11.30
CA ASP A 1063 -3.32 34.11 -11.68
C ASP A 1063 -3.80 33.13 -10.60
N ILE A 1064 -5.05 33.32 -10.17
CA ILE A 1064 -5.70 32.57 -9.09
C ILE A 1064 -6.99 31.93 -9.58
N GLU A 1065 -7.27 30.71 -9.10
CA GLU A 1065 -8.46 29.95 -9.45
C GLU A 1065 -9.35 29.71 -8.22
N LEU A 1066 -10.60 30.16 -8.29
CA LEU A 1066 -11.61 29.93 -7.26
C LEU A 1066 -12.12 28.47 -7.29
N SER A 1067 -12.55 27.98 -6.14
CA SER A 1067 -13.00 26.60 -5.94
C SER A 1067 -14.25 26.24 -6.75
N TRP A 1068 -14.18 25.18 -7.55
CA TRP A 1068 -15.36 24.58 -8.19
C TRP A 1068 -16.40 24.11 -7.16
N SER A 1069 -15.95 23.58 -6.01
CA SER A 1069 -16.86 23.13 -4.95
C SER A 1069 -17.74 24.28 -4.43
N THR A 1070 -17.20 25.50 -4.38
CA THR A 1070 -17.94 26.71 -3.97
C THR A 1070 -18.99 27.09 -5.01
N PHE A 1071 -18.60 27.12 -6.29
CA PHE A 1071 -19.52 27.43 -7.39
C PHE A 1071 -20.66 26.40 -7.47
N ASN A 1072 -20.31 25.12 -7.43
CA ASN A 1072 -21.28 24.03 -7.45
C ASN A 1072 -22.21 24.08 -6.24
N GLY A 1073 -21.68 24.36 -5.04
CA GLY A 1073 -22.48 24.53 -3.83
C GLY A 1073 -23.47 25.70 -3.89
N TRP A 1074 -23.19 26.71 -4.71
CA TRP A 1074 -24.10 27.83 -4.97
C TRP A 1074 -24.97 27.66 -6.22
N GLY A 1075 -24.86 26.52 -6.93
CA GLY A 1075 -25.55 26.32 -8.21
C GLY A 1075 -25.08 27.27 -9.31
N LEU A 1076 -23.88 27.84 -9.21
CA LEU A 1076 -23.29 28.71 -10.21
C LEU A 1076 -22.59 27.89 -11.31
N HIS A 1077 -22.71 28.36 -12.55
CA HIS A 1077 -21.88 27.88 -13.66
C HIS A 1077 -20.50 28.55 -13.64
N ASP A 1078 -19.54 28.03 -14.40
CA ASP A 1078 -18.12 28.42 -14.36
C ASP A 1078 -17.81 29.92 -14.64
N GLN A 1079 -18.76 30.64 -15.25
CA GLN A 1079 -18.67 32.07 -15.59
C GLN A 1079 -19.62 32.94 -14.75
N GLY A 1080 -20.19 32.38 -13.68
CA GLY A 1080 -21.12 33.06 -12.78
C GLY A 1080 -20.53 34.32 -12.15
N ALA A 1081 -21.40 35.29 -11.86
CA ALA A 1081 -21.03 36.54 -11.20
C ALA A 1081 -20.98 36.36 -9.67
N ILE A 1082 -19.95 36.92 -9.06
CA ILE A 1082 -19.68 36.87 -7.62
C ILE A 1082 -19.59 38.29 -7.09
N ASP A 1083 -20.35 38.59 -6.04
CA ASP A 1083 -20.18 39.79 -5.23
C ASP A 1083 -19.00 39.61 -4.28
N VAL A 1084 -18.10 40.60 -4.28
CA VAL A 1084 -16.86 40.58 -3.51
C VAL A 1084 -16.81 41.80 -2.61
N ILE A 1085 -16.44 41.59 -1.35
CA ILE A 1085 -16.17 42.66 -0.39
C ILE A 1085 -14.76 42.48 0.15
N ASP A 1086 -13.87 43.43 -0.16
CA ASP A 1086 -12.56 43.50 0.48
C ASP A 1086 -12.74 43.82 1.96
N GLN A 1087 -12.27 42.93 2.83
CA GLN A 1087 -12.50 42.99 4.26
C GLN A 1087 -11.61 44.02 4.97
N MET A 1088 -10.48 44.41 4.36
CA MET A 1088 -9.56 45.41 4.91
C MET A 1088 -9.96 46.83 4.52
N THR A 1089 -10.45 47.03 3.28
CA THR A 1089 -10.82 48.37 2.77
C THR A 1089 -12.33 48.64 2.83
N GLY A 1090 -13.16 47.60 2.87
CA GLY A 1090 -14.62 47.70 2.76
C GLY A 1090 -15.15 47.91 1.34
N GLU A 1091 -14.27 47.95 0.35
CA GLU A 1091 -14.63 48.11 -1.06
C GLU A 1091 -15.49 46.94 -1.55
N ARG A 1092 -16.50 47.25 -2.36
CA ARG A 1092 -17.41 46.28 -2.96
C ARG A 1092 -17.29 46.31 -4.47
N PHE A 1093 -17.10 45.14 -5.08
CA PHE A 1093 -17.00 44.98 -6.52
C PHE A 1093 -17.47 43.57 -6.92
N GLN A 1094 -17.48 43.28 -8.22
CA GLN A 1094 -17.89 41.98 -8.75
C GLN A 1094 -16.74 41.30 -9.48
N TRP A 1095 -16.66 39.98 -9.33
CA TRP A 1095 -15.85 39.09 -10.14
C TRP A 1095 -16.74 38.26 -11.06
N HIS A 1096 -16.19 37.89 -12.22
CA HIS A 1096 -16.85 36.99 -13.17
C HIS A 1096 -15.98 35.76 -13.40
N GLY A 1097 -16.60 34.59 -13.25
CA GLY A 1097 -15.95 33.30 -13.41
C GLY A 1097 -14.91 32.96 -12.34
N ARG A 1098 -14.31 31.78 -12.47
CA ARG A 1098 -13.38 31.23 -11.47
C ARG A 1098 -11.96 31.81 -11.53
N TRP A 1099 -11.55 32.39 -12.65
CA TRP A 1099 -10.16 32.84 -12.87
C TRP A 1099 -10.02 34.33 -12.63
N GLN A 1100 -9.15 34.71 -11.71
CA GLN A 1100 -8.87 36.12 -11.38
C GLN A 1100 -7.35 36.37 -11.38
N HIS A 1101 -6.96 37.65 -11.39
CA HIS A 1101 -5.56 38.06 -11.28
C HIS A 1101 -5.36 38.99 -10.08
N VAL A 1102 -4.26 38.79 -9.35
CA VAL A 1102 -3.93 39.55 -8.13
C VAL A 1102 -2.50 40.08 -8.21
N ARG A 1103 -2.28 41.30 -7.71
CA ARG A 1103 -0.96 41.91 -7.45
C ARG A 1103 -0.92 42.43 -6.02
N LEU A 1104 0.14 42.09 -5.29
CA LEU A 1104 0.32 42.41 -3.87
C LEU A 1104 1.70 43.01 -3.64
N ASP A 1105 1.72 44.28 -3.25
CA ASP A 1105 2.94 45.03 -2.90
C ASP A 1105 3.14 45.00 -1.38
N PRO A 1106 4.25 44.45 -0.85
CA PRO A 1106 4.48 44.33 0.58
C PRO A 1106 4.57 45.69 1.31
N GLY A 1107 4.91 46.78 0.60
CA GLY A 1107 4.98 48.12 1.17
C GLY A 1107 3.61 48.74 1.46
N THR A 1108 2.58 48.35 0.72
CA THR A 1108 1.25 48.96 0.78
C THR A 1108 0.13 47.96 1.10
N ARG A 1109 0.17 46.78 0.48
CA ARG A 1109 -0.84 45.71 0.58
C ARG A 1109 -0.19 44.31 0.46
N PRO A 1110 0.45 43.80 1.52
CA PRO A 1110 1.09 42.48 1.52
C PRO A 1110 0.10 41.30 1.42
N PHE A 1111 -1.19 41.54 1.68
CA PHE A 1111 -2.23 40.53 1.60
C PHE A 1111 -3.58 41.16 1.21
N ALA A 1112 -4.49 40.32 0.73
CA ALA A 1112 -5.87 40.67 0.46
C ALA A 1112 -6.81 39.61 1.02
N ILE A 1113 -7.92 40.07 1.60
CA ILE A 1113 -8.91 39.23 2.27
C ILE A 1113 -10.27 39.65 1.71
N TRP A 1114 -10.95 38.72 1.06
CA TRP A 1114 -12.24 38.97 0.42
C TRP A 1114 -13.31 38.08 1.00
N ARG A 1115 -14.49 38.66 1.26
CA ARG A 1115 -15.71 37.87 1.45
C ARG A 1115 -16.44 37.81 0.13
N ILE A 1116 -16.82 36.60 -0.28
CA ILE A 1116 -17.50 36.36 -1.55
C ILE A 1116 -18.90 35.78 -1.34
N ALA A 1117 -19.80 36.09 -2.26
CA ALA A 1117 -21.14 35.53 -2.33
C ALA A 1117 -21.61 35.50 -3.80
N PRO A 1118 -22.54 34.61 -4.18
CA PRO A 1118 -23.17 34.66 -5.51
C PRO A 1118 -23.92 35.99 -5.69
N ALA A 1119 -23.75 36.65 -6.83
CA ALA A 1119 -24.38 37.95 -7.10
C ALA A 1119 -25.92 37.87 -7.15
N THR A 1120 -26.47 36.68 -7.37
CA THR A 1120 -27.91 36.39 -7.33
C THR A 1120 -28.46 36.20 -5.92
N GLY A 1121 -27.61 36.30 -4.89
CA GLY A 1121 -27.92 35.89 -3.53
C GLY A 1121 -27.64 34.40 -3.30
N LEU A 1122 -27.37 34.05 -2.03
CA LEU A 1122 -27.15 32.65 -1.64
C LEU A 1122 -28.37 31.81 -2.06
N PRO A 1123 -28.17 30.56 -2.49
CA PRO A 1123 -29.27 29.64 -2.68
C PRO A 1123 -30.11 29.64 -1.41
N ARG A 1124 -31.42 29.82 -1.55
CA ARG A 1124 -32.31 29.58 -0.41
C ARG A 1124 -32.22 28.09 -0.12
N ASP A 1125 -32.04 27.73 1.15
CA ASP A 1125 -32.35 26.38 1.58
C ASP A 1125 -33.74 26.06 1.01
N ALA A 1126 -33.86 24.94 0.30
CA ALA A 1126 -35.18 24.45 -0.01
C ALA A 1126 -35.86 24.27 1.36
N VAL A 1127 -36.84 25.13 1.65
CA VAL A 1127 -37.82 24.81 2.69
C VAL A 1127 -38.32 23.43 2.26
N PRO A 1128 -38.21 22.39 3.10
CA PRO A 1128 -38.86 21.12 2.78
C PRO A 1128 -40.30 21.51 2.48
N ASP A 1129 -40.72 21.32 1.24
CA ASP A 1129 -41.94 21.91 0.75
C ASP A 1129 -43.08 21.47 1.69
N GLU A 1130 -43.70 22.39 2.43
CA GLU A 1130 -44.87 22.05 3.24
C GLU A 1130 -46.01 21.54 2.33
N SER A 1131 -45.91 21.72 1.01
CA SER A 1131 -46.81 21.08 0.04
C SER A 1131 -46.47 19.62 -0.31
N ASP A 1132 -45.34 19.08 0.15
CA ASP A 1132 -45.03 17.63 0.10
C ASP A 1132 -45.53 16.87 1.36
N THR A 1133 -46.14 17.57 2.31
CA THR A 1133 -46.93 16.95 3.39
C THR A 1133 -48.42 16.81 3.06
N HIS A 1134 -48.87 17.32 1.90
CA HIS A 1134 -50.27 17.24 1.45
C HIS A 1134 -50.42 17.00 -0.07
N ARG A 1135 -49.92 15.87 -0.57
CA ARG A 1135 -50.51 15.22 -1.77
C ARG A 1135 -50.84 13.76 -1.48
N ALA A 1136 -51.95 13.60 -0.79
CA ALA A 1136 -52.76 12.40 -0.82
C ALA A 1136 -53.53 12.29 -2.15
N ALA A 1137 -53.58 11.06 -2.66
CA ALA A 1137 -54.58 10.42 -3.53
C ALA A 1137 -55.01 11.08 -4.88
N PRO A 1138 -55.00 10.33 -6.00
CA PRO A 1138 -55.68 10.73 -7.22
C PRO A 1138 -57.17 10.38 -7.11
N ASP A 1139 -58.04 11.40 -7.10
CA ASP A 1139 -59.48 11.20 -7.15
C ASP A 1139 -59.93 11.05 -8.60
N THR A 1140 -60.42 9.87 -8.94
CA THR A 1140 -61.10 9.57 -10.21
C THR A 1140 -62.55 10.06 -10.14
N THR A 1141 -63.00 10.89 -11.08
CA THR A 1141 -64.36 10.80 -11.68
C THR A 1141 -64.58 11.78 -12.85
N PHE A 1142 -64.84 11.18 -14.02
CA PHE A 1142 -65.79 11.57 -15.09
C PHE A 1142 -65.94 13.02 -15.63
N ASN A 1143 -65.58 13.14 -16.92
CA ASN A 1143 -66.36 13.57 -18.10
C ASN A 1143 -66.67 15.06 -18.44
N GLU A 1144 -66.70 15.28 -19.78
CA GLU A 1144 -67.15 16.45 -20.58
C GLU A 1144 -66.04 17.52 -20.79
N GLY A 1145 -65.52 17.77 -21.99
CA GLY A 1145 -66.15 17.82 -23.31
C GLY A 1145 -65.81 19.18 -23.94
N ALA A 1146 -65.35 19.14 -25.21
CA ALA A 1146 -65.28 20.25 -26.19
C ALA A 1146 -63.99 21.12 -26.29
N ILE A 1147 -63.33 20.89 -27.45
CA ILE A 1147 -62.55 21.78 -28.34
C ILE A 1147 -61.07 22.01 -27.99
#